data_AF-A0A0D9P8R2-F1
#
_entry.id   AF-A0A0D9P8R2-F1
#
_cell.length_a   1.000
_cell.length_b   1.000
_cell.length_c   1.000
_cell.angle_alpha   90.00
_cell.angle_beta   90.00
_cell.angle_gamma   90.00
#
_symmetry.space_group_name_H-M   'P 1'
#
loop_
_entity.id
_entity.type
_entity.pdbx_description
1 polymer ?
#
loop_
_entity_poly.entity_id
_entity_poly.type
_entity_poly.pdbx_seq_one_letter_code
_entity_poly.pdbx_strand_id
1 'polypeptide(L)'
;MPVQELQPHGDPSSGLDAFQDCDTVGISRSVCKWNCMVTSIAELPRRINEAFEIATSGRPGPALIDLPKDITAGILRKAIPTQNCLPSFPSIASQAAKRLMEKQLNTSLGHAAGLIKVAKQPIIYAGQGIIQSKGGTELLRELADKCSIPVTTTLQGLGAFDERDEKSLHMLGIHGIAYANMSMQEAGLIIALGARFDDRVVLNASKFAPNAKAAAAKKRGGIIYFDILPKNINKVIQATEAIEGDIATNLKMLIPMLTSISVEQRSEWFNKISEWKANWPLSNYERADSPGGNDLIKPQSVIEELSDLTSKIEAQHYTWREPRSFVTSGGLGTMGFGLPSAIGIAVARPDALVIDIDGDASFNMTLAELSTAAQFNIGVEVIVLINEEQGMVTQWQNLFYEDRYAHTHQRNPNFVKLADAMDGPALLEVVTDKKVPVLPMVPAGAGVHEFLVYDREKDKARRQLMRERTSRLYDIKRLSHNTKTYLRKRLQEINHRTYLWVYLVFNYLGEEGFNIDGQTPLWLAAAKGHEAIVRLLIKEGADIHIKDKHGRTPLLLAAMKGHEAILQLLLNKGADTRMSAVRELLDKGADTEAADSYRTPLMLAARGDNASIVQLLLENGADIMAKDSKHNQTPLSRAADRGHEAVVRLLLEKDADLEAES
;
A
#
# COMPACT_ATOMS: atom_id res chain seq x y z
N MET A 1 17.55 62.01 -8.65
CA MET A 1 16.81 60.77 -8.36
C MET A 1 17.23 59.75 -9.40
N PRO A 2 17.88 58.65 -9.01
CA PRO A 2 18.35 57.67 -9.98
C PRO A 2 17.18 56.86 -10.53
N VAL A 3 17.28 56.59 -11.82
CA VAL A 3 16.36 55.86 -12.69
C VAL A 3 16.15 54.46 -12.11
N GLN A 4 14.91 54.09 -11.78
CA GLN A 4 14.52 52.71 -11.53
C GLN A 4 14.79 51.90 -12.80
N GLU A 5 15.70 50.93 -12.71
CA GLU A 5 15.85 49.87 -13.70
C GLU A 5 14.52 49.15 -13.86
N LEU A 6 13.86 49.36 -15.00
CA LEU A 6 12.74 48.56 -15.46
C LEU A 6 13.23 47.12 -15.61
N GLN A 7 12.75 46.23 -14.75
CA GLN A 7 12.95 44.79 -14.91
C GLN A 7 12.36 44.32 -16.26
N PRO A 8 13.07 43.45 -17.00
CA PRO A 8 12.62 43.00 -18.31
C PRO A 8 11.46 42.02 -18.16
N HIS A 9 10.30 42.41 -18.71
CA HIS A 9 9.13 41.60 -19.10
C HIS A 9 9.13 40.12 -18.67
N GLY A 10 8.62 39.84 -17.48
CA GLY A 10 7.95 38.60 -17.10
C GLY A 10 6.53 38.93 -16.61
N ASP A 11 5.69 37.92 -16.38
CA ASP A 11 4.34 38.08 -15.85
C ASP A 11 4.34 39.10 -14.70
N PRO A 12 3.59 40.22 -14.79
CA PRO A 12 3.59 41.28 -13.77
C PRO A 12 3.13 40.80 -12.39
N SER A 13 2.63 39.56 -12.27
CA SER A 13 2.20 38.93 -11.04
C SER A 13 3.20 37.94 -10.44
N SER A 14 4.24 37.52 -11.18
CA SER A 14 5.22 36.53 -10.70
C SER A 14 6.00 37.07 -9.51
N GLY A 15 5.97 36.35 -8.38
CA GLY A 15 6.69 36.73 -7.16
C GLY A 15 5.96 37.77 -6.31
N LEU A 16 4.66 37.99 -6.55
CA LEU A 16 3.78 38.85 -5.76
C LEU A 16 2.76 38.04 -4.93
N ASP A 17 3.01 36.75 -4.70
CA ASP A 17 2.07 35.80 -4.05
C ASP A 17 0.69 35.81 -4.74
N ALA A 18 0.70 35.81 -6.07
CA ALA A 18 -0.52 35.87 -6.87
C ALA A 18 -1.35 34.58 -6.76
N PHE A 19 -2.57 34.61 -7.28
CA PHE A 19 -3.45 33.44 -7.25
C PHE A 19 -2.86 32.26 -8.02
N GLN A 20 -2.68 31.12 -7.33
CA GLN A 20 -1.99 29.93 -7.84
C GLN A 20 -0.51 30.14 -8.21
N ASP A 21 0.11 31.22 -7.71
CA ASP A 21 1.55 31.46 -7.86
C ASP A 21 2.34 30.57 -6.89
N CYS A 22 3.43 30.01 -7.41
CA CYS A 22 4.32 29.13 -6.67
C CYS A 22 5.70 29.21 -7.31
N ASP A 23 6.76 29.33 -6.51
CA ASP A 23 8.15 29.26 -6.99
C ASP A 23 8.52 27.82 -7.39
N THR A 24 7.94 27.35 -8.50
CA THR A 24 8.11 25.98 -9.00
C THR A 24 9.57 25.72 -9.40
N VAL A 25 10.26 26.74 -9.90
CA VAL A 25 11.69 26.67 -10.25
C VAL A 25 12.54 26.50 -8.98
N GLY A 26 12.26 27.24 -7.91
CA GLY A 26 12.93 27.07 -6.61
C GLY A 26 12.68 25.70 -6.01
N ILE A 27 11.41 25.27 -5.94
CA ILE A 27 11.00 23.99 -5.37
C ILE A 27 11.61 22.81 -6.13
N SER A 28 11.57 22.84 -7.47
CA SER A 28 12.02 21.72 -8.30
C SER A 28 13.54 21.65 -8.47
N ARG A 29 14.30 22.68 -8.05
CA ARG A 29 15.75 22.79 -8.30
C ARG A 29 16.56 21.59 -7.80
N SER A 30 16.17 21.01 -6.66
CA SER A 30 16.88 19.89 -6.04
C SER A 30 16.47 18.52 -6.58
N VAL A 31 15.32 18.43 -7.26
CA VAL A 31 14.73 17.18 -7.75
C VAL A 31 14.75 17.07 -9.28
N CYS A 32 15.03 18.15 -10.00
CA CYS A 32 15.25 18.17 -11.44
C CYS A 32 16.74 18.16 -11.78
N LYS A 33 17.10 17.52 -12.91
CA LYS A 33 18.43 17.64 -13.50
C LYS A 33 18.70 19.07 -13.97
N TRP A 34 17.65 19.74 -14.44
CA TRP A 34 17.66 21.12 -14.88
C TRP A 34 16.24 21.68 -14.85
N ASN A 35 16.11 22.97 -14.59
CA ASN A 35 14.85 23.68 -14.75
C ASN A 35 15.07 25.11 -15.24
N CYS A 36 14.04 25.70 -15.83
CA CYS A 36 14.04 27.12 -16.18
C CYS A 36 12.63 27.70 -16.18
N MET A 37 12.53 29.02 -16.03
CA MET A 37 11.33 29.79 -16.39
C MET A 37 11.57 30.48 -17.73
N VAL A 38 10.58 30.42 -18.62
CA VAL A 38 10.60 31.11 -19.91
C VAL A 38 10.19 32.56 -19.71
N THR A 39 11.06 33.48 -20.12
CA THR A 39 10.90 34.95 -19.97
C THR A 39 10.51 35.64 -21.27
N SER A 40 10.54 34.94 -22.40
CA SER A 40 10.11 35.49 -23.69
C SER A 40 9.63 34.40 -24.64
N ILE A 41 8.59 34.69 -25.44
CA ILE A 41 8.11 33.78 -26.50
C ILE A 41 9.21 33.45 -27.52
N ALA A 42 10.20 34.33 -27.70
CA ALA A 42 11.33 34.12 -28.60
C ALA A 42 12.31 33.04 -28.13
N GLU A 43 12.40 32.76 -26.82
CA GLU A 43 13.28 31.72 -26.29
C GLU A 43 12.58 30.37 -26.06
N LEU A 44 11.26 30.32 -26.09
CA LEU A 44 10.48 29.11 -25.83
C LEU A 44 10.96 27.89 -26.64
N PRO A 45 11.18 27.96 -27.98
CA PRO A 45 11.65 26.80 -28.74
C PRO A 45 13.03 26.30 -28.28
N ARG A 46 13.94 27.22 -27.93
CA ARG A 46 15.28 26.87 -27.44
C ARG A 46 15.21 26.17 -26.08
N ARG A 47 14.38 26.69 -25.16
CA ARG A 47 14.21 26.08 -23.82
C ARG A 47 13.60 24.69 -23.87
N ILE A 48 12.67 24.46 -24.81
CA ILE A 48 12.14 23.12 -25.08
C ILE A 48 13.26 22.19 -25.55
N ASN A 49 14.06 22.61 -26.55
CA ASN A 49 15.17 21.81 -27.06
C ASN A 49 16.19 21.48 -25.96
N GLU A 50 16.58 22.48 -25.15
CA GLU A 50 17.47 22.30 -24.00
C GLU A 50 16.90 21.30 -22.98
N ALA A 51 15.61 21.40 -22.66
CA ALA A 51 14.98 20.49 -21.71
C ALA A 51 15.02 19.04 -22.20
N PHE A 52 14.67 18.78 -23.47
CA PHE A 52 14.73 17.44 -24.05
C PHE A 52 16.16 16.90 -24.14
N GLU A 53 17.11 17.72 -24.60
CA GLU A 53 18.52 17.36 -24.67
C GLU A 53 19.07 17.02 -23.28
N ILE A 54 18.80 17.85 -22.28
CA ILE A 54 19.26 17.61 -20.92
C ILE A 54 18.55 16.40 -20.30
N ALA A 55 17.24 16.23 -20.49
CA ALA A 55 16.49 15.11 -19.90
C ALA A 55 16.94 13.74 -20.43
N THR A 56 17.41 13.68 -21.68
CA THR A 56 17.75 12.43 -22.38
C THR A 56 19.25 12.16 -22.53
N SER A 57 20.12 13.17 -22.40
CA SER A 57 21.58 13.02 -22.48
C SER A 57 22.19 12.51 -21.17
N GLY A 58 23.35 11.85 -21.25
CA GLY A 58 24.04 11.30 -20.08
C GLY A 58 23.16 10.31 -19.32
N ARG A 59 23.10 10.44 -17.99
CA ARG A 59 22.06 9.74 -17.20
C ARG A 59 20.72 10.47 -17.38
N PRO A 60 19.65 9.80 -17.87
CA PRO A 60 18.34 10.41 -18.01
C PRO A 60 17.78 10.90 -16.68
N GLY A 61 16.99 11.97 -16.71
CA GLY A 61 16.38 12.54 -15.52
C GLY A 61 15.37 13.64 -15.82
N PRO A 62 14.58 14.05 -14.82
CA PRO A 62 13.51 15.03 -15.01
C PRO A 62 14.06 16.43 -15.31
N ALA A 63 13.37 17.14 -16.20
CA ALA A 63 13.57 18.55 -16.49
C ALA A 63 12.22 19.28 -16.38
N LEU A 64 12.24 20.52 -15.89
CA LEU A 64 11.03 21.34 -15.72
C LEU A 64 11.16 22.65 -16.48
N ILE A 65 10.14 22.98 -17.28
CA ILE A 65 10.01 24.29 -17.92
C ILE A 65 8.80 24.97 -17.31
N ASP A 66 9.03 26.08 -16.64
CA ASP A 66 7.98 26.94 -16.12
C ASP A 66 7.55 27.95 -17.21
N LEU A 67 6.26 28.03 -17.44
CA LEU A 67 5.65 28.69 -18.60
C LEU A 67 4.66 29.77 -18.16
N PRO A 68 5.12 31.02 -18.01
CA PRO A 68 4.22 32.12 -17.66
C PRO A 68 3.09 32.28 -18.70
N LYS A 69 1.91 32.64 -18.20
CA LYS A 69 0.68 32.69 -19.01
C LYS A 69 0.74 33.76 -20.09
N ASP A 70 1.27 34.94 -19.76
CA ASP A 70 1.45 36.05 -20.69
C ASP A 70 2.45 35.70 -21.81
N ILE A 71 3.48 34.93 -21.49
CA ILE A 71 4.47 34.44 -22.45
C ILE A 71 3.84 33.44 -23.42
N THR A 72 3.10 32.46 -22.93
CA THR A 72 2.45 31.44 -23.78
C THR A 72 1.30 31.99 -24.62
N ALA A 73 0.61 33.02 -24.14
CA ALA A 73 -0.38 33.78 -24.92
C ALA A 73 0.27 34.78 -25.92
N GLY A 74 1.58 35.03 -25.78
CA GLY A 74 2.33 35.95 -26.62
C GLY A 74 2.46 35.48 -28.07
N ILE A 75 2.47 36.42 -29.02
CA ILE A 75 2.69 36.14 -30.44
C ILE A 75 4.14 36.43 -30.79
N LEU A 76 4.85 35.45 -31.39
CA LEU A 76 6.19 35.66 -31.91
C LEU A 76 6.16 36.58 -33.13
N ARG A 77 6.71 37.79 -33.00
CA ARG A 77 6.71 38.82 -34.07
C ARG A 77 8.07 39.05 -34.73
N LYS A 78 9.14 38.48 -34.20
CA LYS A 78 10.51 38.61 -34.72
C LYS A 78 11.07 37.24 -35.05
N ALA A 79 11.81 37.14 -36.14
CA ALA A 79 12.54 35.93 -36.49
C ALA A 79 13.56 35.59 -35.40
N ILE A 80 13.70 34.29 -35.11
CA ILE A 80 14.67 33.76 -34.14
C ILE A 80 15.76 32.97 -34.89
N PRO A 81 17.00 32.88 -34.36
CA PRO A 81 18.09 32.16 -35.02
C PRO A 81 17.75 30.68 -35.25
N THR A 82 17.93 30.17 -36.48
CA THR A 82 17.71 28.76 -36.86
C THR A 82 18.71 27.79 -36.22
N GLN A 83 19.86 28.27 -35.74
CA GLN A 83 20.78 27.46 -34.93
C GLN A 83 20.16 27.03 -33.60
N ASN A 84 19.20 27.77 -33.06
CA ASN A 84 18.43 27.36 -31.88
C ASN A 84 17.39 26.27 -32.21
N CYS A 85 17.27 25.88 -33.48
CA CYS A 85 16.36 24.85 -33.98
C CYS A 85 17.09 23.57 -34.43
N LEU A 86 18.43 23.50 -34.35
CA LEU A 86 19.24 22.35 -34.78
C LEU A 86 20.38 22.07 -33.77
N PRO A 87 20.76 20.80 -33.52
CA PRO A 87 21.86 20.47 -32.61
C PRO A 87 23.18 21.09 -33.07
N SER A 88 23.98 21.61 -32.13
CA SER A 88 25.24 22.32 -32.42
C SER A 88 26.35 21.40 -32.96
N PHE A 89 27.22 21.93 -33.83
CA PHE A 89 28.40 21.22 -34.33
C PHE A 89 29.62 21.41 -33.39
N PRO A 90 30.42 20.37 -33.13
CA PRO A 90 31.55 20.46 -32.19
C PRO A 90 32.72 21.29 -32.74
N SER A 91 33.25 22.19 -31.91
CA SER A 91 34.40 23.05 -32.21
C SER A 91 35.73 22.28 -32.36
N ILE A 92 36.76 22.92 -32.93
CA ILE A 92 38.11 22.32 -33.06
C ILE A 92 38.69 21.93 -31.69
N ALA A 93 38.48 22.75 -30.66
CA ALA A 93 38.89 22.44 -29.29
C ALA A 93 38.14 21.22 -28.74
N SER A 94 36.84 21.13 -29.00
CA SER A 94 36.01 19.97 -28.64
C SER A 94 36.48 18.69 -29.34
N GLN A 95 36.91 18.78 -30.61
CA GLN A 95 37.45 17.64 -31.36
C GLN A 95 38.82 17.19 -30.83
N ALA A 96 39.70 18.11 -30.45
CA ALA A 96 40.99 17.79 -29.85
C ALA A 96 40.82 17.13 -28.46
N ALA A 97 39.92 17.65 -27.63
CA ALA A 97 39.56 17.04 -26.34
C ALA A 97 39.00 15.63 -26.53
N LYS A 98 38.12 15.43 -27.53
CA LYS A 98 37.57 14.12 -27.87
C LYS A 98 38.64 13.09 -28.22
N ARG A 99 39.64 13.45 -29.05
CA ARG A 99 40.75 12.54 -29.40
C ARG A 99 41.59 12.13 -28.18
N LEU A 100 41.83 13.07 -27.26
CA LEU A 100 42.55 12.77 -26.03
C LEU A 100 41.74 11.81 -25.14
N MET A 101 40.44 12.07 -24.98
CA MET A 101 39.53 11.19 -24.25
C MET A 101 39.46 9.80 -24.86
N GLU A 102 39.39 9.67 -26.20
CA GLU A 102 39.42 8.39 -26.90
C GLU A 102 40.70 7.60 -26.64
N LYS A 103 41.86 8.26 -26.58
CA LYS A 103 43.14 7.60 -26.27
C LYS A 103 43.17 7.10 -24.82
N GLN A 104 42.69 7.91 -23.88
CA GLN A 104 42.60 7.52 -22.47
C GLN A 104 41.61 6.37 -22.28
N LEU A 105 40.44 6.45 -22.92
CA LEU A 105 39.43 5.39 -22.93
C LEU A 105 40.01 4.07 -23.44
N ASN A 106 40.69 4.08 -24.59
CA ASN A 106 41.32 2.86 -25.13
C ASN A 106 42.36 2.26 -24.17
N THR A 107 43.09 3.09 -23.44
CA THR A 107 44.05 2.63 -22.42
C THR A 107 43.32 1.94 -21.27
N SER A 108 42.28 2.57 -20.73
CA SER A 108 41.44 2.01 -19.66
C SER A 108 40.75 0.72 -20.10
N LEU A 109 40.25 0.64 -21.33
CA LEU A 109 39.66 -0.58 -21.90
C LEU A 109 40.71 -1.70 -22.02
N GLY A 110 41.94 -1.38 -22.42
CA GLY A 110 43.05 -2.33 -22.46
C GLY A 110 43.40 -2.89 -21.08
N HIS A 111 43.43 -2.04 -20.05
CA HIS A 111 43.61 -2.49 -18.66
C HIS A 111 42.47 -3.38 -18.18
N ALA A 112 41.22 -2.99 -18.45
CA ALA A 112 40.04 -3.78 -18.13
C ALA A 112 40.08 -5.16 -18.80
N ALA A 113 40.44 -5.24 -20.08
CA ALA A 113 40.62 -6.50 -20.79
C ALA A 113 41.70 -7.39 -20.14
N GLY A 114 42.83 -6.78 -19.72
CA GLY A 114 43.88 -7.46 -18.98
C GLY A 114 43.40 -8.04 -17.64
N LEU A 115 42.63 -7.28 -16.88
CA LEU A 115 42.05 -7.72 -15.61
C LEU A 115 41.05 -8.87 -15.80
N ILE A 116 40.16 -8.78 -16.80
CA ILE A 116 39.18 -9.83 -17.12
C ILE A 116 39.88 -11.14 -17.49
N LYS A 117 40.97 -11.05 -18.26
CA LYS A 117 41.77 -12.22 -18.68
C LYS A 117 42.38 -12.98 -17.50
N VAL A 118 42.90 -12.28 -16.49
CA VAL A 118 43.60 -12.90 -15.35
C VAL A 118 42.69 -13.28 -14.18
N ALA A 119 41.49 -12.71 -14.12
CA ALA A 119 40.55 -12.99 -13.04
C ALA A 119 40.11 -14.45 -13.07
N LYS A 120 40.14 -15.14 -11.93
CA LYS A 120 39.64 -16.51 -11.77
C LYS A 120 38.14 -16.57 -11.43
N GLN A 121 37.69 -15.63 -10.59
CA GLN A 121 36.33 -15.54 -10.06
C GLN A 121 35.72 -14.17 -10.38
N PRO A 122 35.39 -13.87 -11.65
CA PRO A 122 34.74 -12.64 -12.03
C PRO A 122 33.23 -12.71 -11.79
N ILE A 123 32.61 -11.55 -11.63
CA ILE A 123 31.16 -11.36 -11.63
C ILE A 123 30.82 -10.10 -12.43
N ILE A 124 29.74 -10.15 -13.21
CA ILE A 124 29.13 -8.95 -13.79
C ILE A 124 28.04 -8.46 -12.84
N TYR A 125 28.08 -7.17 -12.54
CA TYR A 125 27.10 -6.44 -11.74
C TYR A 125 26.38 -5.43 -12.64
N ALA A 126 25.21 -5.83 -13.14
CA ALA A 126 24.45 -5.05 -14.12
C ALA A 126 23.36 -4.20 -13.46
N GLY A 127 23.31 -2.92 -13.81
CA GLY A 127 22.30 -1.97 -13.36
C GLY A 127 21.45 -1.44 -14.52
N GLN A 128 20.55 -0.50 -14.22
CA GLN A 128 19.63 0.09 -15.20
C GLN A 128 20.34 0.69 -16.43
N GLY A 129 21.58 1.17 -16.29
CA GLY A 129 22.31 1.79 -17.39
C GLY A 129 22.50 0.85 -18.59
N ILE A 130 22.62 -0.47 -18.37
CA ILE A 130 22.74 -1.42 -19.48
C ILE A 130 21.45 -1.54 -20.32
N ILE A 131 20.28 -1.43 -19.67
CA ILE A 131 18.96 -1.49 -20.30
C ILE A 131 18.65 -0.18 -21.07
N GLN A 132 19.19 0.94 -20.59
CA GLN A 132 19.04 2.25 -21.23
C GLN A 132 19.90 2.36 -22.49
N SER A 133 21.08 1.73 -22.47
CA SER A 133 22.03 1.77 -23.59
C SER A 133 21.53 0.92 -24.77
N LYS A 134 21.60 1.48 -26.00
CA LYS A 134 21.08 0.81 -27.20
C LYS A 134 21.91 -0.41 -27.57
N GLY A 135 21.32 -1.59 -27.51
CA GLY A 135 22.01 -2.86 -27.74
C GLY A 135 22.82 -3.35 -26.52
N GLY A 136 22.61 -2.74 -25.34
CA GLY A 136 23.40 -3.04 -24.15
C GLY A 136 23.18 -4.45 -23.61
N THR A 137 21.94 -4.96 -23.66
CA THR A 137 21.61 -6.31 -23.18
C THR A 137 22.20 -7.42 -24.03
N GLU A 138 22.27 -7.23 -25.34
CA GLU A 138 22.92 -8.15 -26.28
C GLU A 138 24.43 -8.19 -26.03
N LEU A 139 25.06 -7.03 -25.82
CA LEU A 139 26.50 -6.95 -25.50
C LEU A 139 26.82 -7.49 -24.10
N LEU A 140 25.91 -7.33 -23.15
CA LEU A 140 26.01 -7.96 -21.83
C LEU A 140 26.04 -9.49 -21.97
N ARG A 141 25.14 -10.06 -22.77
CA ARG A 141 25.11 -11.49 -23.06
C ARG A 141 26.39 -11.93 -23.78
N GLU A 142 26.80 -11.21 -24.82
CA GLU A 142 28.04 -11.49 -25.55
C GLU A 142 29.27 -11.48 -24.63
N LEU A 143 29.37 -10.51 -23.72
CA LEU A 143 30.44 -10.45 -22.72
C LEU A 143 30.40 -11.64 -21.76
N ALA A 144 29.22 -11.95 -21.23
CA ALA A 144 29.02 -13.05 -20.28
C ALA A 144 29.36 -14.41 -20.92
N ASP A 145 28.95 -14.64 -22.15
CA ASP A 145 29.22 -15.87 -22.89
C ASP A 145 30.68 -15.98 -23.31
N LYS A 146 31.25 -14.92 -23.89
CA LYS A 146 32.64 -14.94 -24.39
C LYS A 146 33.66 -15.21 -23.29
N CYS A 147 33.42 -14.69 -22.08
CA CYS A 147 34.36 -14.80 -20.97
C CYS A 147 33.88 -15.74 -19.84
N SER A 148 32.75 -16.42 -20.03
CA SER A 148 32.10 -17.30 -19.05
C SER A 148 31.93 -16.64 -17.68
N ILE A 149 31.25 -15.49 -17.63
CA ILE A 149 31.12 -14.68 -16.41
C ILE A 149 29.69 -14.76 -15.87
N PRO A 150 29.47 -15.12 -14.59
CA PRO A 150 28.16 -15.09 -13.97
C PRO A 150 27.68 -13.64 -13.79
N VAL A 151 26.36 -13.44 -13.93
CA VAL A 151 25.72 -12.12 -14.00
C VAL A 151 24.72 -11.96 -12.87
N THR A 152 24.89 -10.91 -12.05
CA THR A 152 23.88 -10.45 -11.09
C THR A 152 23.37 -9.07 -11.49
N THR A 153 22.13 -8.78 -11.14
CA THR A 153 21.46 -7.52 -11.48
C THR A 153 21.03 -6.76 -10.23
N THR A 154 20.97 -5.43 -10.31
CA THR A 154 20.20 -4.62 -9.35
C THR A 154 18.70 -4.83 -9.55
N LEU A 155 17.87 -4.39 -8.59
CA LEU A 155 16.41 -4.26 -8.76
C LEU A 155 16.04 -3.55 -10.09
N GLN A 156 16.73 -2.45 -10.40
CA GLN A 156 16.48 -1.65 -11.62
C GLN A 156 17.14 -2.23 -12.88
N GLY A 157 17.88 -3.34 -12.73
CA GLY A 157 18.52 -4.09 -13.81
C GLY A 157 17.83 -5.42 -14.10
N LEU A 158 16.73 -5.74 -13.41
CA LEU A 158 15.93 -6.92 -13.71
C LEU A 158 15.43 -6.87 -15.16
N GLY A 159 15.56 -8.00 -15.86
CA GLY A 159 15.31 -8.11 -17.30
C GLY A 159 16.51 -7.77 -18.20
N ALA A 160 17.63 -7.27 -17.64
CA ALA A 160 18.85 -7.05 -18.43
C ALA A 160 19.51 -8.36 -18.91
N PHE A 161 19.34 -9.44 -18.15
CA PHE A 161 19.92 -10.75 -18.40
C PHE A 161 18.84 -11.81 -18.19
N ASP A 162 18.84 -12.86 -19.01
CA ASP A 162 17.85 -13.93 -18.92
C ASP A 162 18.11 -14.77 -17.66
N GLU A 163 17.19 -14.74 -16.71
CA GLU A 163 17.38 -15.41 -15.42
C GLU A 163 17.38 -16.94 -15.51
N ARG A 164 16.96 -17.52 -16.64
CA ARG A 164 17.02 -18.97 -16.90
C ARG A 164 18.42 -19.44 -17.28
N ASP A 165 19.28 -18.52 -17.71
CA ASP A 165 20.66 -18.84 -18.02
C ASP A 165 21.38 -19.30 -16.75
N GLU A 166 22.15 -20.40 -16.83
CA GLU A 166 22.90 -20.96 -15.70
C GLU A 166 23.86 -19.95 -15.05
N LYS A 167 24.33 -18.97 -15.83
CA LYS A 167 25.20 -17.87 -15.39
C LYS A 167 24.44 -16.80 -14.61
N SER A 168 23.11 -16.79 -14.64
CA SER A 168 22.30 -15.87 -13.84
C SER A 168 22.48 -16.13 -12.36
N LEU A 169 22.81 -15.08 -11.63
CA LEU A 169 22.83 -15.02 -10.17
C LEU A 169 21.59 -14.31 -9.62
N HIS A 170 20.64 -13.89 -10.46
CA HIS A 170 19.47 -13.10 -10.04
C HIS A 170 19.87 -11.79 -9.32
N MET A 171 18.92 -11.18 -8.63
CA MET A 171 19.09 -9.92 -7.93
C MET A 171 19.97 -10.05 -6.67
N LEU A 172 20.91 -9.12 -6.48
CA LEU A 172 21.67 -8.95 -5.23
C LEU A 172 21.14 -7.78 -4.37
N GLY A 173 21.59 -7.71 -3.12
CA GLY A 173 21.36 -6.59 -2.21
C GLY A 173 20.63 -7.01 -0.94
N ILE A 174 19.98 -6.04 -0.29
CA ILE A 174 19.32 -6.22 1.01
C ILE A 174 18.33 -7.38 1.04
N HIS A 175 17.49 -7.47 0.01
CA HIS A 175 16.56 -8.58 -0.23
C HIS A 175 16.94 -9.36 -1.50
N GLY A 176 18.19 -9.24 -1.94
CA GLY A 176 18.72 -10.06 -2.99
C GLY A 176 18.96 -11.48 -2.51
N ILE A 177 19.16 -12.38 -3.46
CA ILE A 177 19.35 -13.78 -3.12
C ILE A 177 20.75 -14.05 -2.54
N ALA A 178 20.79 -14.98 -1.58
CA ALA A 178 21.99 -15.36 -0.85
C ALA A 178 23.17 -15.71 -1.76
N TYR A 179 22.97 -16.51 -2.82
CA TYR A 179 24.06 -16.88 -3.72
C TYR A 179 24.59 -15.70 -4.54
N ALA A 180 23.77 -14.70 -4.88
CA ALA A 180 24.25 -13.47 -5.52
C ALA A 180 25.13 -12.66 -4.58
N ASN A 181 24.67 -12.50 -3.34
CA ASN A 181 25.38 -11.78 -2.29
C ASN A 181 26.71 -12.47 -1.92
N MET A 182 26.72 -13.80 -1.80
CA MET A 182 27.95 -14.57 -1.61
C MET A 182 28.90 -14.44 -2.78
N SER A 183 28.39 -14.57 -4.02
CA SER A 183 29.20 -14.43 -5.23
C SER A 183 29.85 -13.05 -5.32
N MET A 184 29.12 -11.98 -4.96
CA MET A 184 29.64 -10.61 -4.93
C MET A 184 30.79 -10.45 -3.92
N GLN A 185 30.68 -11.08 -2.74
CA GLN A 185 31.69 -10.96 -1.69
C GLN A 185 32.95 -11.78 -2.00
N GLU A 186 32.77 -12.90 -2.69
CA GLU A 186 33.83 -13.85 -3.01
C GLU A 186 34.53 -13.55 -4.33
N ALA A 187 33.88 -12.79 -5.22
CA ALA A 187 34.45 -12.40 -6.51
C ALA A 187 35.79 -11.66 -6.34
N GLY A 188 36.77 -12.08 -7.14
CA GLY A 188 38.06 -11.41 -7.25
C GLY A 188 38.05 -10.26 -8.27
N LEU A 189 37.05 -10.21 -9.15
CA LEU A 189 36.85 -9.13 -10.11
C LEU A 189 35.35 -8.83 -10.23
N ILE A 190 34.98 -7.56 -10.09
CA ILE A 190 33.61 -7.08 -10.30
C ILE A 190 33.60 -6.18 -11.52
N ILE A 191 32.70 -6.46 -12.47
CA ILE A 191 32.47 -5.64 -13.66
C ILE A 191 31.12 -4.93 -13.48
N ALA A 192 31.15 -3.70 -12.99
CA ALA A 192 29.95 -2.90 -12.75
C ALA A 192 29.53 -2.20 -14.06
N LEU A 193 28.35 -2.56 -14.56
CA LEU A 193 27.80 -2.07 -15.83
C LEU A 193 26.56 -1.22 -15.56
N GLY A 194 26.71 0.10 -15.49
CA GLY A 194 25.59 1.03 -15.36
C GLY A 194 24.84 0.90 -14.03
N ALA A 195 25.55 0.54 -12.96
CA ALA A 195 25.03 0.35 -11.63
C ALA A 195 25.74 1.28 -10.64
N ARG A 196 24.97 1.99 -9.82
CA ARG A 196 25.49 3.13 -9.01
C ARG A 196 25.97 2.80 -7.60
N PHE A 197 26.12 1.51 -7.27
CA PHE A 197 26.47 1.05 -5.91
C PHE A 197 25.59 1.68 -4.82
N ASP A 198 24.27 1.53 -4.97
CA ASP A 198 23.28 2.02 -4.00
C ASP A 198 23.47 1.40 -2.61
N ASP A 199 23.06 2.10 -1.55
CA ASP A 199 23.19 1.61 -0.17
C ASP A 199 22.35 0.35 0.09
N ARG A 200 21.23 0.15 -0.60
CA ARG A 200 20.45 -1.10 -0.52
C ARG A 200 21.12 -2.28 -1.23
N VAL A 201 22.16 -2.03 -2.03
CA VAL A 201 22.98 -3.06 -2.68
C VAL A 201 24.27 -3.30 -1.90
N VAL A 202 24.97 -2.22 -1.55
CA VAL A 202 26.28 -2.27 -0.90
C VAL A 202 26.16 -2.52 0.59
N LEU A 203 25.14 -1.96 1.23
CA LEU A 203 24.91 -1.96 2.67
C LEU A 203 26.10 -1.37 3.41
N ASN A 204 26.95 -2.22 3.98
CA ASN A 204 28.18 -1.77 4.61
C ASN A 204 29.34 -1.71 3.59
N ALA A 205 29.65 -0.50 3.13
CA ALA A 205 30.73 -0.25 2.16
C ALA A 205 32.12 -0.73 2.63
N SER A 206 32.39 -0.73 3.94
CA SER A 206 33.66 -1.22 4.49
C SER A 206 33.80 -2.75 4.32
N LYS A 207 32.69 -3.48 4.47
CA LYS A 207 32.61 -4.94 4.34
C LYS A 207 32.34 -5.41 2.91
N PHE A 208 31.99 -4.51 1.99
CA PHE A 208 31.63 -4.84 0.62
C PHE A 208 32.84 -5.26 -0.23
N ALA A 209 32.70 -6.35 -0.98
CA ALA A 209 33.65 -6.89 -1.96
C ALA A 209 35.11 -7.02 -1.46
N PRO A 210 35.37 -7.70 -0.32
CA PRO A 210 36.69 -7.80 0.27
C PRO A 210 37.69 -8.52 -0.65
N ASN A 211 37.26 -9.57 -1.35
CA ASN A 211 38.12 -10.34 -2.24
C ASN A 211 38.54 -9.53 -3.48
N ALA A 212 37.62 -8.75 -4.06
CA ALA A 212 37.93 -7.85 -5.17
C ALA A 212 38.93 -6.77 -4.74
N LYS A 213 38.72 -6.14 -3.57
CA LYS A 213 39.67 -5.16 -3.00
C LYS A 213 41.05 -5.78 -2.76
N ALA A 214 41.11 -6.99 -2.20
CA ALA A 214 42.36 -7.72 -1.99
C ALA A 214 43.05 -8.13 -3.30
N ALA A 215 42.27 -8.45 -4.35
CA ALA A 215 42.78 -8.77 -5.67
C ALA A 215 43.31 -7.54 -6.41
N ALA A 216 42.70 -6.37 -6.22
CA ALA A 216 43.17 -5.09 -6.76
C ALA A 216 44.58 -4.75 -6.22
N ALA A 217 44.82 -4.91 -4.91
CA ALA A 217 46.12 -4.69 -4.29
C ALA A 217 47.22 -5.59 -4.89
N LYS A 218 46.84 -6.76 -5.43
CA LYS A 218 47.75 -7.73 -6.07
C LYS A 218 47.72 -7.65 -7.60
N LYS A 219 47.09 -6.64 -8.20
CA LYS A 219 46.95 -6.42 -9.66
C LYS A 219 46.44 -7.65 -10.43
N ARG A 220 45.55 -8.43 -9.81
CA ARG A 220 44.99 -9.68 -10.38
C ARG A 220 43.45 -9.70 -10.43
N GLY A 221 42.84 -8.54 -10.22
CA GLY A 221 41.40 -8.36 -10.08
C GLY A 221 41.09 -6.95 -9.59
N GLY A 222 39.91 -6.75 -9.02
CA GLY A 222 39.45 -5.44 -8.56
C GLY A 222 38.03 -5.11 -9.00
N ILE A 223 37.76 -3.83 -9.22
CA ILE A 223 36.44 -3.34 -9.64
C ILE A 223 36.62 -2.51 -10.91
N ILE A 224 36.06 -2.99 -12.01
CA ILE A 224 35.96 -2.25 -13.27
C ILE A 224 34.59 -1.58 -13.27
N TYR A 225 34.54 -0.26 -13.40
CA TYR A 225 33.32 0.51 -13.25
C TYR A 225 32.98 1.31 -14.50
N PHE A 226 31.95 0.88 -15.21
CA PHE A 226 31.34 1.58 -16.32
C PHE A 226 30.16 2.43 -15.84
N ASP A 227 30.28 3.76 -15.97
CA ASP A 227 29.17 4.69 -15.72
C ASP A 227 29.26 5.85 -16.71
N ILE A 228 28.10 6.31 -17.17
CA ILE A 228 27.99 7.48 -18.06
C ILE A 228 28.20 8.79 -17.31
N LEU A 229 28.10 8.76 -15.97
CA LEU A 229 28.10 9.94 -15.13
C LEU A 229 29.31 9.93 -14.17
N PRO A 230 30.32 10.79 -14.41
CA PRO A 230 31.54 10.84 -13.59
C PRO A 230 31.27 10.99 -12.09
N LYS A 231 30.21 11.72 -11.72
CA LYS A 231 29.84 11.96 -10.31
C LYS A 231 29.50 10.69 -9.52
N ASN A 232 29.19 9.58 -10.19
CA ASN A 232 28.90 8.30 -9.55
C ASN A 232 30.17 7.45 -9.37
N ILE A 233 31.19 7.68 -10.18
CA ILE A 233 32.45 6.93 -10.13
C ILE A 233 33.20 7.34 -8.86
N ASN A 234 33.72 6.36 -8.12
CA ASN A 234 34.43 6.55 -6.85
C ASN A 234 33.62 7.26 -5.75
N LYS A 235 32.29 7.40 -5.90
CA LYS A 235 31.43 8.03 -4.90
C LYS A 235 31.23 7.15 -3.65
N VAL A 236 30.96 5.86 -3.87
CA VAL A 236 30.64 4.89 -2.79
C VAL A 236 31.74 3.84 -2.68
N ILE A 237 32.13 3.25 -3.82
CA ILE A 237 33.16 2.23 -3.92
C ILE A 237 34.24 2.72 -4.88
N GLN A 238 35.50 2.55 -4.48
CA GLN A 238 36.65 2.90 -5.31
C GLN A 238 36.80 1.91 -6.46
N ALA A 239 36.77 2.41 -7.69
CA ALA A 239 37.08 1.64 -8.89
C ALA A 239 38.59 1.40 -9.00
N THR A 240 38.96 0.20 -9.44
CA THR A 240 40.32 -0.12 -9.89
C THR A 240 40.56 0.43 -11.28
N GLU A 241 39.57 0.31 -12.16
CA GLU A 241 39.56 0.91 -13.49
C GLU A 241 38.19 1.55 -13.72
N ALA A 242 38.19 2.83 -14.11
CA ALA A 242 36.99 3.62 -14.32
C ALA A 242 36.83 3.88 -15.82
N ILE A 243 35.65 3.56 -16.36
CA ILE A 243 35.36 3.68 -17.78
C ILE A 243 34.13 4.58 -17.93
N GLU A 244 34.39 5.82 -18.31
CA GLU A 244 33.36 6.82 -18.51
C GLU A 244 32.66 6.65 -19.88
N GLY A 245 31.35 6.89 -19.91
CA GLY A 245 30.58 7.01 -21.13
C GLY A 245 29.47 5.97 -21.27
N ASP A 246 28.87 5.93 -22.46
CA ASP A 246 27.81 4.99 -22.77
C ASP A 246 28.33 3.54 -22.76
N ILE A 247 27.60 2.66 -22.07
CA ILE A 247 28.07 1.31 -21.76
C ILE A 247 28.12 0.46 -23.03
N ALA A 248 27.09 0.47 -23.89
CA ALA A 248 27.11 -0.31 -25.13
C ALA A 248 28.24 0.15 -26.06
N THR A 249 28.47 1.46 -26.16
CA THR A 249 29.59 2.01 -26.93
C THR A 249 30.92 1.48 -26.43
N ASN A 250 31.14 1.52 -25.11
CA ASN A 250 32.37 1.03 -24.50
C ASN A 250 32.52 -0.50 -24.59
N LEU A 251 31.44 -1.27 -24.44
CA LEU A 251 31.45 -2.73 -24.59
C LEU A 251 31.75 -3.16 -26.02
N LYS A 252 31.25 -2.46 -27.05
CA LYS A 252 31.59 -2.72 -28.46
C LYS A 252 33.08 -2.56 -28.74
N MET A 253 33.76 -1.69 -28.00
CA MET A 253 35.21 -1.52 -28.08
C MET A 253 35.97 -2.55 -27.24
N LEU A 254 35.46 -2.87 -26.05
CA LEU A 254 36.10 -3.82 -25.13
C LEU A 254 36.04 -5.27 -25.64
N ILE A 255 34.86 -5.75 -26.04
CA ILE A 255 34.63 -7.16 -26.33
C ILE A 255 35.62 -7.70 -27.39
N PRO A 256 35.94 -6.99 -28.48
CA PRO A 256 36.97 -7.41 -29.43
C PRO A 256 38.37 -7.59 -28.82
N MET A 257 38.71 -6.85 -27.75
CA MET A 257 39.99 -6.96 -27.05
C MET A 257 40.06 -8.18 -26.12
N LEU A 258 38.92 -8.82 -25.82
CA LEU A 258 38.85 -9.96 -24.90
C LEU A 258 39.19 -11.28 -25.58
N THR A 259 39.95 -12.11 -24.88
CA THR A 259 40.15 -13.52 -25.22
C THR A 259 38.97 -14.36 -24.75
N SER A 260 38.53 -15.32 -25.57
CA SER A 260 37.48 -16.26 -25.17
C SER A 260 37.97 -17.13 -24.00
N ILE A 261 37.13 -17.29 -22.98
CA ILE A 261 37.40 -18.14 -21.81
C ILE A 261 36.22 -19.08 -21.65
N SER A 262 36.48 -20.38 -21.64
CA SER A 262 35.43 -21.40 -21.52
C SER A 262 35.00 -21.63 -20.07
N VAL A 263 33.84 -22.26 -19.89
CA VAL A 263 33.28 -22.57 -18.56
C VAL A 263 34.20 -23.52 -17.80
N GLU A 264 34.88 -24.45 -18.49
CA GLU A 264 35.81 -25.42 -17.88
C GLU A 264 36.98 -24.72 -17.20
N GLN A 265 37.48 -23.63 -17.80
CA GLN A 265 38.55 -22.80 -17.22
C GLN A 265 38.12 -22.06 -15.95
N ARG A 266 36.79 -21.98 -15.69
CA ARG A 266 36.17 -21.38 -14.51
C ARG A 266 35.34 -22.39 -13.71
N SER A 267 35.54 -23.69 -13.92
CA SER A 267 34.76 -24.76 -13.31
C SER A 267 34.74 -24.67 -11.78
N GLU A 268 35.87 -24.39 -11.14
CA GLU A 268 35.93 -24.17 -9.68
C GLU A 268 34.98 -23.05 -9.21
N TRP A 269 34.85 -21.98 -10.00
CA TRP A 269 33.98 -20.85 -9.66
C TRP A 269 32.51 -21.21 -9.83
N PHE A 270 32.15 -21.83 -10.96
CA PHE A 270 30.78 -22.27 -11.22
C PHE A 270 30.33 -23.39 -10.28
N ASN A 271 31.22 -24.28 -9.86
CA ASN A 271 30.93 -25.31 -8.86
C ASN A 271 30.56 -24.66 -7.52
N LYS A 272 31.32 -23.65 -7.08
CA LYS A 272 31.03 -22.91 -5.84
C LYS A 272 29.68 -22.18 -5.92
N ILE A 273 29.39 -21.56 -7.07
CA ILE A 273 28.09 -20.91 -7.32
C ILE A 273 26.94 -21.93 -7.29
N SER A 274 27.14 -23.09 -7.91
CA SER A 274 26.12 -24.16 -7.96
C SER A 274 25.84 -24.71 -6.57
N GLU A 275 26.87 -24.87 -5.74
CA GLU A 275 26.72 -25.24 -4.33
C GLU A 275 25.89 -24.20 -3.56
N TRP A 276 26.16 -22.91 -3.75
CA TRP A 276 25.35 -21.85 -3.11
C TRP A 276 23.91 -21.80 -3.61
N LYS A 277 23.67 -22.02 -4.92
CA LYS A 277 22.31 -22.13 -5.48
C LYS A 277 21.55 -23.30 -4.86
N ALA A 278 22.21 -24.43 -4.64
CA ALA A 278 21.62 -25.60 -3.98
C ALA A 278 21.35 -25.36 -2.49
N ASN A 279 22.23 -24.65 -1.79
CA ASN A 279 22.09 -24.36 -0.35
C ASN A 279 21.00 -23.33 -0.05
N TRP A 280 20.78 -22.35 -0.94
CA TRP A 280 19.81 -21.28 -0.76
C TRP A 280 18.97 -21.02 -2.01
N PRO A 281 18.09 -21.98 -2.38
CA PRO A 281 17.18 -21.80 -3.51
C PRO A 281 16.15 -20.69 -3.23
N LEU A 282 15.63 -20.09 -4.31
CA LEU A 282 14.55 -19.09 -4.26
C LEU A 282 13.28 -19.63 -3.59
N SER A 283 13.01 -20.92 -3.75
CA SER A 283 11.83 -21.60 -3.22
C SER A 283 11.82 -21.80 -1.70
N ASN A 284 12.83 -21.31 -0.97
CA ASN A 284 12.93 -21.47 0.48
C ASN A 284 12.00 -20.49 1.22
N TYR A 285 10.72 -20.84 1.31
CA TYR A 285 9.72 -20.19 2.14
C TYR A 285 8.67 -21.21 2.62
N GLU A 286 7.83 -20.82 3.59
CA GLU A 286 6.72 -21.67 4.03
C GLU A 286 5.61 -21.69 2.97
N ARG A 287 5.32 -22.83 2.34
CA ARG A 287 4.15 -22.95 1.43
C ARG A 287 2.86 -23.26 2.20
N ALA A 288 1.71 -22.85 1.64
CA ALA A 288 0.40 -23.02 2.27
C ALA A 288 0.06 -24.50 2.51
N ASP A 289 0.37 -25.36 1.54
CA ASP A 289 0.13 -26.81 1.51
C ASP A 289 1.20 -27.64 2.25
N SER A 290 2.23 -26.99 2.79
CA SER A 290 3.30 -27.69 3.52
C SER A 290 2.80 -28.23 4.86
N PRO A 291 3.34 -29.35 5.38
CA PRO A 291 2.96 -29.88 6.69
C PRO A 291 3.14 -28.82 7.79
N GLY A 292 2.04 -28.38 8.43
CA GLY A 292 2.04 -27.31 9.42
C GLY A 292 1.86 -25.88 8.88
N GLY A 293 1.54 -25.72 7.59
CA GLY A 293 1.09 -24.48 6.99
C GLY A 293 -0.27 -24.03 7.57
N ASN A 294 -0.65 -22.79 7.29
CA ASN A 294 -1.85 -22.15 7.85
C ASN A 294 -2.99 -21.99 6.82
N ASP A 295 -2.95 -22.70 5.69
CA ASP A 295 -3.90 -22.65 4.56
C ASP A 295 -4.14 -21.25 3.95
N LEU A 296 -3.42 -20.22 4.41
CA LEU A 296 -3.47 -18.87 3.85
C LEU A 296 -2.53 -18.77 2.65
N ILE A 297 -3.00 -18.08 1.59
CA ILE A 297 -2.22 -17.82 0.39
C ILE A 297 -0.96 -17.05 0.78
N LYS A 298 0.20 -17.56 0.40
CA LYS A 298 1.47 -16.87 0.65
C LYS A 298 1.70 -15.87 -0.48
N PRO A 299 2.11 -14.62 -0.19
CA PRO A 299 2.33 -13.62 -1.24
C PRO A 299 3.35 -14.09 -2.28
N GLN A 300 4.37 -14.84 -1.83
CA GLN A 300 5.29 -15.60 -2.67
C GLN A 300 4.55 -16.42 -3.74
N SER A 301 3.70 -17.37 -3.33
CA SER A 301 3.00 -18.28 -4.23
C SER A 301 2.16 -17.56 -5.29
N VAL A 302 1.61 -16.38 -4.98
CA VAL A 302 0.90 -15.55 -5.96
C VAL A 302 1.82 -15.09 -7.09
N ILE A 303 3.02 -14.62 -6.75
CA ILE A 303 3.99 -14.17 -7.77
C ILE A 303 4.45 -15.37 -8.61
N GLU A 304 4.70 -16.52 -7.97
CA GLU A 304 5.06 -17.79 -8.61
C GLU A 304 4.04 -18.18 -9.69
N GLU A 305 2.76 -18.27 -9.31
CA GLU A 305 1.66 -18.58 -10.22
C GLU A 305 1.52 -17.54 -11.34
N LEU A 306 1.67 -16.26 -11.02
CA LEU A 306 1.63 -15.20 -12.03
C LEU A 306 2.75 -15.36 -13.07
N SER A 307 3.95 -15.70 -12.62
CA SER A 307 5.07 -15.95 -13.52
C SER A 307 4.86 -17.20 -14.37
N ASP A 308 4.21 -18.23 -13.85
CA ASP A 308 3.85 -19.44 -14.61
C ASP A 308 2.83 -19.11 -15.70
N LEU A 309 1.76 -18.40 -15.35
CA LEU A 309 0.70 -18.00 -16.27
C LEU A 309 1.17 -17.05 -17.37
N THR A 310 2.13 -16.17 -17.05
CA THR A 310 2.74 -15.23 -18.00
C THR A 310 3.96 -15.82 -18.73
N SER A 311 4.37 -17.03 -18.37
CA SER A 311 5.41 -17.78 -19.04
C SER A 311 4.85 -19.09 -19.61
N LYS A 312 5.70 -19.98 -20.13
CA LYS A 312 5.28 -21.28 -20.67
C LYS A 312 5.78 -22.46 -19.81
N ILE A 313 6.35 -22.20 -18.62
CA ILE A 313 7.06 -23.18 -17.74
C ILE A 313 7.04 -22.67 -16.28
N GLU A 314 7.18 -23.56 -15.29
CA GLU A 314 7.30 -23.31 -13.84
C GLU A 314 8.37 -22.25 -13.43
N ALA A 315 8.02 -21.38 -12.48
CA ALA A 315 8.75 -20.21 -11.97
C ALA A 315 8.91 -20.25 -10.45
N GLN A 316 9.80 -19.43 -9.89
CA GLN A 316 10.10 -19.43 -8.43
C GLN A 316 10.13 -18.04 -7.79
N HIS A 317 9.77 -16.98 -8.53
CA HIS A 317 8.64 -16.11 -8.17
C HIS A 317 8.29 -15.22 -9.36
N TYR A 318 9.16 -14.36 -9.89
CA TYR A 318 8.98 -13.94 -11.30
C TYR A 318 10.30 -14.06 -12.05
N THR A 319 10.29 -14.74 -13.18
CA THR A 319 11.51 -14.98 -13.98
C THR A 319 11.70 -13.88 -15.02
N TRP A 320 12.66 -12.99 -14.76
CA TRP A 320 12.93 -11.84 -15.61
C TRP A 320 13.77 -12.23 -16.82
N ARG A 321 13.29 -11.85 -18.01
CA ARG A 321 13.86 -12.27 -19.30
C ARG A 321 14.04 -11.13 -20.29
N GLU A 322 13.13 -10.17 -20.24
CA GLU A 322 13.02 -9.12 -21.25
C GLU A 322 13.47 -7.76 -20.68
N PRO A 323 14.26 -6.98 -21.42
CA PRO A 323 14.61 -5.64 -20.99
C PRO A 323 13.38 -4.74 -20.92
N ARG A 324 13.33 -3.86 -19.92
CA ARG A 324 12.23 -2.91 -19.70
C ARG A 324 10.88 -3.57 -19.43
N SER A 325 10.85 -4.84 -18.99
CA SER A 325 9.63 -5.50 -18.52
C SER A 325 9.38 -5.34 -17.02
N PHE A 326 10.29 -4.72 -16.28
CA PHE A 326 10.15 -4.43 -14.86
C PHE A 326 10.25 -2.93 -14.61
N VAL A 327 9.20 -2.34 -14.06
CA VAL A 327 9.11 -0.90 -13.77
C VAL A 327 8.68 -0.74 -12.32
N THR A 328 9.54 -0.14 -11.49
CA THR A 328 9.29 0.06 -10.06
C THR A 328 10.03 1.27 -9.51
N SER A 329 9.52 1.87 -8.44
CA SER A 329 10.18 2.98 -7.74
C SER A 329 11.25 2.46 -6.77
N GLY A 330 12.47 2.25 -7.25
CA GLY A 330 13.58 1.78 -6.42
C GLY A 330 14.25 2.90 -5.62
N GLY A 331 14.73 3.94 -6.31
CA GLY A 331 15.57 4.97 -5.70
C GLY A 331 14.88 5.80 -4.63
N LEU A 332 13.67 6.30 -4.93
CA LEU A 332 12.86 7.07 -3.98
C LEU A 332 11.96 6.17 -3.12
N GLY A 333 11.44 5.07 -3.68
CA GLY A 333 10.57 4.16 -2.93
C GLY A 333 9.16 4.72 -2.73
N THR A 334 8.58 5.31 -3.78
CA THR A 334 7.26 5.97 -3.73
C THR A 334 6.14 4.94 -3.72
N MET A 335 5.40 4.84 -2.63
CA MET A 335 4.12 4.12 -2.57
C MET A 335 3.07 4.85 -3.43
N GLY A 336 2.15 4.10 -4.05
CA GLY A 336 1.23 4.62 -5.07
C GLY A 336 1.84 4.81 -6.47
N PHE A 337 3.06 4.31 -6.69
CA PHE A 337 3.69 4.37 -8.01
C PHE A 337 3.09 3.35 -9.00
N GLY A 338 2.64 2.19 -8.51
CA GLY A 338 2.20 1.04 -9.32
C GLY A 338 1.19 1.41 -10.40
N LEU A 339 -0.05 1.67 -9.99
CA LEU A 339 -1.17 1.97 -10.88
C LEU A 339 -0.89 3.08 -11.92
N PRO A 340 -0.49 4.33 -11.54
CA PRO A 340 -0.25 5.37 -12.55
C PRO A 340 0.91 5.03 -13.49
N SER A 341 1.93 4.31 -13.02
CA SER A 341 3.02 3.86 -13.88
C SER A 341 2.55 2.79 -14.87
N ALA A 342 1.70 1.85 -14.44
CA ALA A 342 1.09 0.83 -15.31
C ALA A 342 0.24 1.47 -16.41
N ILE A 343 -0.57 2.48 -16.08
CA ILE A 343 -1.36 3.24 -17.05
C ILE A 343 -0.43 3.89 -18.11
N GLY A 344 0.63 4.57 -17.67
CA GLY A 344 1.61 5.17 -18.58
C GLY A 344 2.32 4.15 -19.48
N ILE A 345 2.63 2.97 -18.96
CA ILE A 345 3.25 1.87 -19.74
C ILE A 345 2.25 1.31 -20.76
N ALA A 346 1.00 1.08 -20.38
CA ALA A 346 -0.04 0.59 -21.28
C ALA A 346 -0.31 1.58 -22.42
N VAL A 347 -0.25 2.90 -22.15
CA VAL A 347 -0.29 3.92 -23.21
C VAL A 347 0.92 3.81 -24.14
N ALA A 348 2.12 3.60 -23.60
CA ALA A 348 3.34 3.45 -24.39
C ALA A 348 3.40 2.13 -25.18
N ARG A 349 2.71 1.09 -24.71
CA ARG A 349 2.72 -0.28 -25.24
C ARG A 349 1.30 -0.88 -25.17
N PRO A 350 0.37 -0.44 -26.04
CA PRO A 350 -1.04 -0.83 -25.96
C PRO A 350 -1.28 -2.32 -26.19
N ASP A 351 -0.38 -3.00 -26.93
CA ASP A 351 -0.48 -4.44 -27.21
C ASP A 351 0.19 -5.31 -26.14
N ALA A 352 0.83 -4.72 -25.14
CA ALA A 352 1.50 -5.47 -24.08
C ALA A 352 0.54 -5.79 -22.94
N LEU A 353 0.69 -6.98 -22.35
CA LEU A 353 0.09 -7.28 -21.06
C LEU A 353 0.84 -6.48 -19.98
N VAL A 354 0.14 -5.52 -19.36
CA VAL A 354 0.69 -4.67 -18.30
C VAL A 354 0.02 -5.05 -16.99
N ILE A 355 0.82 -5.54 -16.04
CA ILE A 355 0.35 -6.01 -14.74
C ILE A 355 0.94 -5.11 -13.66
N ASP A 356 0.07 -4.49 -12.88
CA ASP A 356 0.41 -3.80 -11.65
C ASP A 356 0.31 -4.77 -10.47
N ILE A 357 1.44 -5.04 -9.82
CA ILE A 357 1.49 -5.85 -8.59
C ILE A 357 1.66 -4.87 -7.44
N ASP A 358 0.57 -4.58 -6.74
CA ASP A 358 0.53 -3.57 -5.70
C ASP A 358 0.24 -4.15 -4.32
N GLY A 359 0.74 -3.47 -3.28
CA GLY A 359 0.37 -3.74 -1.90
C GLY A 359 -0.84 -2.89 -1.53
N ASP A 360 -1.73 -3.42 -0.69
CA ASP A 360 -2.93 -2.70 -0.24
C ASP A 360 -2.66 -1.26 0.26
N ALA A 361 -1.64 -1.04 1.09
CA ALA A 361 -1.28 0.29 1.58
C ALA A 361 -0.79 1.23 0.47
N SER A 362 -0.06 0.70 -0.51
CA SER A 362 0.46 1.45 -1.65
C SER A 362 -0.66 1.82 -2.61
N PHE A 363 -1.53 0.87 -2.94
CA PHE A 363 -2.67 1.07 -3.83
C PHE A 363 -3.62 2.15 -3.30
N ASN A 364 -3.84 2.20 -1.99
CA ASN A 364 -4.64 3.23 -1.32
C ASN A 364 -4.14 4.67 -1.55
N MET A 365 -2.89 4.88 -1.97
CA MET A 365 -2.37 6.23 -2.23
C MET A 365 -2.88 6.83 -3.54
N THR A 366 -3.16 6.00 -4.56
CA THR A 366 -3.43 6.46 -5.93
C THR A 366 -4.56 5.70 -6.62
N LEU A 367 -5.36 4.92 -5.90
CA LEU A 367 -6.47 4.13 -6.42
C LEU A 367 -7.52 4.91 -7.25
N ALA A 368 -7.54 6.25 -7.15
CA ALA A 368 -8.42 7.09 -7.96
C ALA A 368 -8.09 7.03 -9.47
N GLU A 369 -6.84 6.67 -9.82
CA GLU A 369 -6.40 6.54 -11.21
C GLU A 369 -7.05 5.34 -11.94
N LEU A 370 -7.78 4.47 -11.23
CA LEU A 370 -8.66 3.48 -11.88
C LEU A 370 -9.65 4.16 -12.83
N SER A 371 -10.20 5.31 -12.41
CA SER A 371 -11.10 6.11 -13.25
C SER A 371 -10.40 6.71 -14.47
N THR A 372 -9.12 7.05 -14.37
CA THR A 372 -8.30 7.49 -15.51
C THR A 372 -8.14 6.36 -16.51
N ALA A 373 -7.82 5.15 -16.05
CA ALA A 373 -7.71 3.99 -16.93
C ALA A 373 -9.05 3.69 -17.64
N ALA A 374 -10.16 3.73 -16.91
CA ALA A 374 -11.51 3.57 -17.46
C ALA A 374 -11.84 4.63 -18.53
N GLN A 375 -11.67 5.91 -18.19
CA GLN A 375 -12.00 7.04 -19.05
C GLN A 375 -11.29 6.97 -20.41
N PHE A 376 -10.04 6.52 -20.42
CA PHE A 376 -9.24 6.42 -21.64
C PHE A 376 -9.19 5.01 -22.24
N ASN A 377 -9.97 4.06 -21.70
CA ASN A 377 -10.02 2.67 -22.14
C ASN A 377 -8.62 2.02 -22.20
N ILE A 378 -7.86 2.18 -21.12
CA ILE A 378 -6.49 1.68 -20.99
C ILE A 378 -6.53 0.35 -20.25
N GLY A 379 -6.21 -0.74 -20.95
CA GLY A 379 -6.16 -2.08 -20.37
C GLY A 379 -4.93 -2.26 -19.48
N VAL A 380 -5.13 -2.22 -18.16
CA VAL A 380 -4.13 -2.59 -17.14
C VAL A 380 -4.73 -3.65 -16.22
N GLU A 381 -3.95 -4.67 -15.89
CA GLU A 381 -4.37 -5.71 -14.95
C GLU A 381 -3.81 -5.39 -13.57
N VAL A 382 -4.67 -5.16 -12.57
CA VAL A 382 -4.24 -4.77 -11.23
C VAL A 382 -4.37 -5.96 -10.28
N ILE A 383 -3.28 -6.33 -9.61
CA ILE A 383 -3.27 -7.35 -8.56
C ILE A 383 -2.91 -6.68 -7.25
N VAL A 384 -3.83 -6.68 -6.29
CA VAL A 384 -3.62 -6.11 -4.95
C VAL A 384 -3.39 -7.24 -3.96
N LEU A 385 -2.20 -7.29 -3.37
CA LEU A 385 -1.86 -8.20 -2.28
C LEU A 385 -2.37 -7.62 -0.96
N ILE A 386 -3.42 -8.25 -0.40
CA ILE A 386 -4.08 -7.81 0.83
C ILE A 386 -3.55 -8.60 2.01
N ASN A 387 -2.67 -7.98 2.78
CA ASN A 387 -2.25 -8.45 4.10
C ASN A 387 -2.78 -7.54 5.24
N GLU A 388 -3.56 -6.50 4.90
CA GLU A 388 -4.15 -5.51 5.81
C GLU A 388 -3.09 -4.79 6.66
N GLU A 389 -1.90 -4.57 6.11
CA GLU A 389 -0.79 -3.95 6.83
C GLU A 389 0.25 -3.31 5.91
N GLN A 390 1.00 -2.37 6.47
CA GLN A 390 2.24 -1.89 5.84
C GLN A 390 3.35 -2.93 6.06
N GLY A 391 3.28 -4.06 5.34
CA GLY A 391 4.07 -5.28 5.59
C GLY A 391 5.58 -5.06 5.71
N MET A 392 6.15 -4.18 4.89
CA MET A 392 7.57 -3.81 5.00
C MET A 392 7.87 -3.12 6.33
N VAL A 393 7.03 -2.18 6.77
CA VAL A 393 7.25 -1.45 8.04
C VAL A 393 7.01 -2.36 9.24
N THR A 394 5.99 -3.23 9.18
CA THR A 394 5.71 -4.18 10.26
C THR A 394 6.81 -5.22 10.42
N GLN A 395 7.43 -5.69 9.32
CA GLN A 395 8.62 -6.54 9.38
C GLN A 395 9.76 -5.89 10.18
N TRP A 396 10.04 -4.61 9.95
CA TRP A 396 11.05 -3.88 10.73
C TRP A 396 10.62 -3.72 12.19
N GLN A 397 9.34 -3.49 12.46
CA GLN A 397 8.80 -3.43 13.82
C GLN A 397 8.92 -4.78 14.55
N ASN A 398 8.77 -5.90 13.85
CA ASN A 398 9.00 -7.24 14.42
C ASN A 398 10.47 -7.43 14.79
N LEU A 399 11.37 -7.09 13.87
CA LEU A 399 12.80 -7.36 14.02
C LEU A 399 13.49 -6.45 15.04
N PHE A 400 13.13 -5.17 15.09
CA PHE A 400 13.90 -4.15 15.80
C PHE A 400 13.13 -3.42 16.91
N TYR A 401 11.80 -3.57 16.95
CA TYR A 401 10.93 -2.82 17.87
C TYR A 401 9.97 -3.70 18.65
N GLU A 402 10.33 -4.97 18.84
CA GLU A 402 9.60 -5.92 19.71
C GLU A 402 8.09 -6.00 19.40
N ASP A 403 7.74 -6.03 18.11
CA ASP A 403 6.35 -6.20 17.66
C ASP A 403 5.43 -5.03 18.04
N ARG A 404 5.99 -3.85 18.30
CA ARG A 404 5.25 -2.61 18.55
C ARG A 404 4.78 -1.97 17.24
N TYR A 405 3.57 -2.33 16.81
CA TYR A 405 2.96 -1.79 15.59
C TYR A 405 2.41 -0.38 15.81
N ALA A 406 3.17 0.63 15.39
CA ALA A 406 2.79 2.02 15.50
C ALA A 406 2.26 2.54 14.16
N HIS A 407 0.92 2.64 14.04
CA HIS A 407 0.22 3.23 12.88
C HIS A 407 0.55 2.58 11.53
N THR A 408 0.83 1.28 11.54
CA THR A 408 1.20 0.48 10.35
C THR A 408 0.05 -0.39 9.84
N HIS A 409 -1.17 -0.10 10.29
CA HIS A 409 -2.41 -0.78 9.89
C HIS A 409 -3.43 0.27 9.45
N GLN A 410 -3.45 0.58 8.16
CA GLN A 410 -4.51 1.39 7.56
C GLN A 410 -5.79 0.56 7.42
N ARG A 411 -6.94 1.23 7.31
CA ARG A 411 -8.20 0.57 6.96
C ARG A 411 -8.33 0.52 5.44
N ASN A 412 -8.44 -0.68 4.88
CA ASN A 412 -8.70 -0.86 3.45
C ASN A 412 -10.19 -0.64 3.10
N PRO A 413 -10.50 -0.09 1.92
CA PRO A 413 -11.83 -0.16 1.34
C PRO A 413 -12.14 -1.59 0.87
N ASN A 414 -13.38 -1.83 0.46
CA ASN A 414 -13.70 -3.04 -0.31
C ASN A 414 -13.24 -2.80 -1.77
N PHE A 415 -12.16 -3.46 -2.20
CA PHE A 415 -11.53 -3.16 -3.49
C PHE A 415 -12.38 -3.62 -4.67
N VAL A 416 -13.17 -4.69 -4.54
CA VAL A 416 -14.11 -5.14 -5.57
C VAL A 416 -15.18 -4.07 -5.84
N LYS A 417 -15.86 -3.59 -4.78
CA LYS A 417 -16.87 -2.52 -4.90
C LYS A 417 -16.26 -1.20 -5.38
N LEU A 418 -15.00 -0.95 -5.04
CA LEU A 418 -14.27 0.21 -5.52
C LEU A 418 -14.03 0.10 -7.04
N ALA A 419 -13.56 -1.05 -7.52
CA ALA A 419 -13.34 -1.30 -8.94
C ALA A 419 -14.64 -1.13 -9.73
N ASP A 420 -15.74 -1.72 -9.24
CA ASP A 420 -17.09 -1.55 -9.82
C ASP A 420 -17.51 -0.07 -9.86
N ALA A 421 -17.23 0.69 -8.79
CA ALA A 421 -17.59 2.11 -8.70
C ALA A 421 -16.78 3.00 -9.65
N MET A 422 -15.57 2.57 -10.03
CA MET A 422 -14.69 3.32 -10.92
C MET A 422 -14.91 2.99 -12.40
N ASP A 423 -15.76 1.99 -12.71
CA ASP A 423 -15.82 1.36 -14.04
C ASP A 423 -14.42 0.96 -14.54
N GLY A 424 -13.57 0.59 -13.57
CA GLY A 424 -12.14 0.43 -13.74
C GLY A 424 -11.77 -0.81 -14.55
N PRO A 425 -10.51 -0.89 -15.00
CA PRO A 425 -9.99 -2.13 -15.58
C PRO A 425 -9.95 -3.25 -14.53
N ALA A 426 -9.67 -4.47 -14.96
CA ALA A 426 -9.72 -5.65 -14.10
C ALA A 426 -8.82 -5.51 -12.87
N LEU A 427 -9.43 -5.73 -11.70
CA LEU A 427 -8.77 -5.71 -10.39
C LEU A 427 -8.96 -7.06 -9.71
N LEU A 428 -7.86 -7.71 -9.40
CA LEU A 428 -7.79 -8.94 -8.62
C LEU A 428 -7.31 -8.61 -7.21
N GLU A 429 -8.19 -8.78 -6.23
CA GLU A 429 -7.78 -8.76 -4.84
C GLU A 429 -7.35 -10.16 -4.38
N VAL A 430 -6.18 -10.27 -3.73
CA VAL A 430 -5.67 -11.53 -3.20
C VAL A 430 -5.37 -11.38 -1.72
N VAL A 431 -6.20 -12.01 -0.88
CA VAL A 431 -5.96 -12.05 0.57
C VAL A 431 -4.78 -12.98 0.85
N THR A 432 -3.72 -12.43 1.43
CA THR A 432 -2.47 -13.13 1.69
C THR A 432 -2.18 -13.24 3.19
N ASP A 433 -1.31 -14.20 3.55
CA ASP A 433 -0.84 -14.39 4.92
C ASP A 433 -0.14 -13.12 5.44
N LYS A 434 -0.37 -12.84 6.72
CA LYS A 434 0.08 -11.62 7.39
C LYS A 434 1.38 -11.88 8.13
N LYS A 435 2.16 -10.81 8.36
CA LYS A 435 3.41 -10.83 9.14
C LYS A 435 4.44 -11.83 8.58
N VAL A 436 4.45 -12.00 7.25
CA VAL A 436 5.43 -12.82 6.52
C VAL A 436 6.64 -11.94 6.20
N PRO A 437 7.84 -12.24 6.72
CA PRO A 437 9.03 -11.45 6.41
C PRO A 437 9.53 -11.73 4.99
N VAL A 438 10.02 -10.70 4.31
CA VAL A 438 10.78 -10.84 3.07
C VAL A 438 12.18 -11.36 3.41
N LEU A 439 12.50 -12.57 2.95
CA LEU A 439 13.79 -13.24 3.12
C LEU A 439 14.29 -13.74 1.75
N PRO A 440 15.62 -13.74 1.49
CA PRO A 440 16.68 -13.33 2.39
C PRO A 440 16.65 -11.84 2.76
N MET A 441 17.26 -11.49 3.90
CA MET A 441 17.39 -10.11 4.35
C MET A 441 18.76 -9.89 4.95
N VAL A 442 19.47 -8.85 4.52
CA VAL A 442 20.69 -8.41 5.18
C VAL A 442 20.35 -7.30 6.19
N PRO A 443 20.62 -7.48 7.49
CA PRO A 443 20.37 -6.45 8.50
C PRO A 443 21.17 -5.17 8.27
N ALA A 444 20.66 -4.04 8.76
CA ALA A 444 21.34 -2.75 8.66
C ALA A 444 22.75 -2.81 9.31
N GLY A 445 23.75 -2.27 8.62
CA GLY A 445 25.15 -2.25 9.08
C GLY A 445 25.93 -3.55 8.83
N ALA A 446 25.26 -4.63 8.41
CA ALA A 446 25.90 -5.87 8.05
C ALA A 446 26.51 -5.83 6.62
N GLY A 447 27.50 -6.68 6.36
CA GLY A 447 28.00 -6.93 5.02
C GLY A 447 27.03 -7.81 4.24
N VAL A 448 27.04 -7.75 2.91
CA VAL A 448 26.01 -8.46 2.11
C VAL A 448 26.02 -9.99 2.29
N HIS A 449 27.10 -10.60 2.79
CA HIS A 449 27.19 -12.03 3.12
C HIS A 449 26.59 -12.39 4.50
N GLU A 450 26.32 -11.40 5.35
CA GLU A 450 25.75 -11.57 6.69
C GLU A 450 24.20 -11.54 6.61
N PHE A 451 23.63 -12.32 5.69
CA PHE A 451 22.18 -12.38 5.45
C PHE A 451 21.46 -13.34 6.39
N LEU A 452 20.18 -13.05 6.61
CA LEU A 452 19.20 -13.94 7.22
C LEU A 452 18.50 -14.71 6.09
N VAL A 453 18.36 -16.02 6.25
CA VAL A 453 17.57 -16.90 5.37
C VAL A 453 16.35 -17.43 6.10
N TYR A 454 15.38 -17.91 5.32
CA TYR A 454 14.22 -18.58 5.88
C TYR A 454 14.63 -19.83 6.66
N ASP A 455 14.03 -19.97 7.84
CA ASP A 455 14.16 -21.12 8.72
C ASP A 455 12.80 -21.33 9.38
N ARG A 456 12.22 -22.51 9.14
CA ARG A 456 10.86 -22.85 9.56
C ARG A 456 10.69 -22.79 11.08
N GLU A 457 11.64 -23.30 11.84
CA GLU A 457 11.52 -23.37 13.29
C GLU A 457 11.72 -21.98 13.92
N LYS A 458 12.62 -21.16 13.35
CA LYS A 458 12.73 -19.76 13.74
C LYS A 458 11.48 -18.96 13.39
N ASP A 459 10.84 -19.20 12.25
CA ASP A 459 9.60 -18.51 11.90
C ASP A 459 8.44 -18.88 12.84
N LYS A 460 8.30 -20.16 13.18
CA LYS A 460 7.32 -20.62 14.18
C LYS A 460 7.53 -19.96 15.54
N ALA A 461 8.79 -19.96 16.03
CA ALA A 461 9.14 -19.32 17.29
C ALA A 461 8.87 -17.81 17.27
N ARG A 462 9.21 -17.13 16.17
CA ARG A 462 8.92 -15.71 15.95
C ARG A 462 7.41 -15.45 16.00
N ARG A 463 6.59 -16.22 15.28
CA ARG A 463 5.13 -16.06 15.29
C ARG A 463 4.53 -16.31 16.67
N GLN A 464 5.06 -17.26 17.43
CA GLN A 464 4.63 -17.49 18.82
C GLN A 464 4.97 -16.29 19.71
N LEU A 465 6.23 -15.82 19.69
CA LEU A 465 6.66 -14.66 20.47
C LEU A 465 5.87 -13.40 20.12
N MET A 466 5.62 -13.19 18.83
CA MET A 466 4.78 -12.10 18.33
C MET A 466 3.38 -12.19 18.95
N ARG A 467 2.73 -13.36 18.90
CA ARG A 467 1.43 -13.58 19.57
C ARG A 467 1.50 -13.26 21.07
N GLU A 468 2.54 -13.70 21.78
CA GLU A 468 2.68 -13.40 23.21
C GLU A 468 2.81 -11.90 23.49
N ARG A 469 3.57 -11.17 22.67
CA ARG A 469 3.78 -9.72 22.80
C ARG A 469 2.56 -8.90 22.41
N THR A 470 1.86 -9.29 21.36
CA THR A 470 0.71 -8.56 20.83
C THR A 470 -0.57 -8.92 21.58
N SER A 471 -0.69 -10.15 22.11
CA SER A 471 -1.78 -10.52 23.02
C SER A 471 -1.72 -9.75 24.34
N ARG A 472 -0.53 -9.27 24.75
CA ARG A 472 -0.41 -8.35 25.92
C ARG A 472 -1.00 -6.96 25.69
N LEU A 473 -1.40 -6.59 24.47
CA LEU A 473 -2.24 -5.39 24.26
C LEU A 473 -3.66 -5.56 24.86
N TYR A 474 -4.08 -6.79 25.16
CA TYR A 474 -5.29 -7.07 25.95
C TYR A 474 -5.03 -7.13 27.47
N ASP A 475 -3.76 -7.12 27.89
CA ASP A 475 -3.32 -7.17 29.30
C ASP A 475 -2.78 -5.82 29.81
N ILE A 476 -3.10 -4.71 29.13
CA ILE A 476 -2.85 -3.37 29.64
C ILE A 476 -3.81 -3.11 30.81
N LYS A 477 -3.31 -3.38 32.03
CA LYS A 477 -3.77 -2.89 33.34
C LYS A 477 -5.15 -2.23 33.31
N ARG A 478 -6.18 -2.98 33.71
CA ARG A 478 -7.47 -2.42 34.16
C ARG A 478 -7.17 -1.18 35.01
N LEU A 479 -7.65 -0.01 34.56
CA LEU A 479 -7.60 1.23 35.32
C LEU A 479 -8.00 0.95 36.77
N SER A 480 -7.23 1.47 37.74
CA SER A 480 -7.54 1.28 39.17
C SER A 480 -8.99 1.69 39.45
N HIS A 481 -9.63 1.08 40.44
CA HIS A 481 -11.02 1.38 40.79
C HIS A 481 -11.23 2.90 41.01
N ASN A 482 -10.27 3.56 41.67
CA ASN A 482 -10.31 5.01 41.90
C ASN A 482 -10.20 5.83 40.62
N THR A 483 -9.37 5.41 39.67
CA THR A 483 -9.24 6.07 38.35
C THR A 483 -10.51 5.88 37.52
N LYS A 484 -11.12 4.68 37.53
CA LYS A 484 -12.41 4.43 36.87
C LYS A 484 -13.53 5.26 37.47
N THR A 485 -13.57 5.40 38.79
CA THR A 485 -14.58 6.18 39.50
C THR A 485 -14.40 7.68 39.26
N TYR A 486 -13.16 8.19 39.28
CA TYR A 486 -12.84 9.58 38.94
C TYR A 486 -13.21 9.93 37.49
N LEU A 487 -12.84 9.06 36.53
CA LEU A 487 -13.18 9.26 35.12
C LEU A 487 -14.70 9.17 34.88
N ARG A 488 -15.42 8.23 35.54
CA ARG A 488 -16.88 8.18 35.51
C ARG A 488 -17.53 9.47 36.02
N LYS A 489 -17.04 10.00 37.13
CA LYS A 489 -17.56 11.24 37.72
C LYS A 489 -17.32 12.44 36.79
N ARG A 490 -16.11 12.56 36.24
CA ARG A 490 -15.75 13.60 35.25
C ARG A 490 -16.54 13.47 33.95
N LEU A 491 -16.79 12.25 33.47
CA LEU A 491 -17.59 12.01 32.26
C LEU A 491 -19.09 12.28 32.45
N GLN A 492 -19.61 12.14 33.67
CA GLN A 492 -20.99 12.50 34.01
C GLN A 492 -21.18 14.02 34.18
N GLU A 493 -20.12 14.76 34.50
CA GLU A 493 -20.13 16.22 34.65
C GLU A 493 -19.93 16.97 33.31
N ILE A 494 -19.48 16.29 32.25
CA ILE A 494 -19.23 16.89 30.93
C ILE A 494 -20.47 16.77 30.05
N ASN A 495 -21.12 17.89 29.76
CA ASN A 495 -22.39 17.99 29.01
C ASN A 495 -22.29 17.74 27.49
N HIS A 496 -21.17 17.23 26.96
CA HIS A 496 -21.00 17.04 25.52
C HIS A 496 -21.23 15.59 25.07
N ARG A 497 -22.25 15.40 24.22
CA ARG A 497 -22.79 14.11 23.71
C ARG A 497 -21.79 13.22 22.96
N THR A 498 -20.60 13.69 22.64
CA THR A 498 -19.62 13.01 21.77
C THR A 498 -18.77 11.96 22.48
N TYR A 499 -18.62 12.02 23.82
CA TYR A 499 -17.73 11.10 24.55
C TYR A 499 -18.40 9.80 25.03
N LEU A 500 -19.72 9.78 25.20
CA LEU A 500 -20.47 8.55 25.47
C LEU A 500 -20.33 7.55 24.31
N TRP A 501 -20.20 8.07 23.09
CA TRP A 501 -19.92 7.32 21.86
C TRP A 501 -18.59 6.60 21.89
N VAL A 502 -17.52 7.24 22.38
CA VAL A 502 -16.19 6.60 22.50
C VAL A 502 -16.24 5.47 23.53
N TYR A 503 -16.95 5.65 24.65
CA TYR A 503 -17.02 4.61 25.68
C TYR A 503 -17.88 3.39 25.29
N LEU A 504 -18.95 3.61 24.50
CA LEU A 504 -19.82 2.54 24.02
C LEU A 504 -19.21 1.76 22.85
N VAL A 505 -18.52 2.43 21.92
CA VAL A 505 -17.90 1.77 20.76
C VAL A 505 -16.65 0.97 21.14
N PHE A 506 -15.84 1.43 22.11
CA PHE A 506 -14.62 0.71 22.52
C PHE A 506 -14.87 -0.58 23.34
N ASN A 507 -16.06 -0.80 23.89
CA ASN A 507 -16.41 -2.06 24.56
C ASN A 507 -17.23 -3.02 23.66
N TYR A 508 -17.64 -2.61 22.46
CA TYR A 508 -18.61 -3.37 21.66
C TYR A 508 -18.01 -4.35 20.66
N LEU A 509 -16.68 -4.38 20.51
CA LEU A 509 -16.00 -5.20 19.49
C LEU A 509 -15.02 -6.24 20.06
N GLY A 510 -15.14 -6.61 21.33
CA GLY A 510 -14.30 -7.64 21.91
C GLY A 510 -14.87 -8.21 23.20
N GLU A 511 -15.80 -9.16 23.06
CA GLU A 511 -15.94 -10.37 23.90
C GLU A 511 -17.22 -11.12 23.51
N GLU A 512 -17.08 -12.39 23.13
CA GLU A 512 -18.17 -13.34 23.23
C GLU A 512 -18.59 -13.42 24.71
N GLY A 513 -19.86 -13.11 25.00
CA GLY A 513 -20.48 -13.40 26.28
C GLY A 513 -20.14 -12.45 27.44
N PHE A 514 -20.79 -11.27 27.48
CA PHE A 514 -21.16 -10.66 28.76
C PHE A 514 -22.64 -10.27 28.79
N ASN A 515 -23.40 -11.16 29.42
CA ASN A 515 -24.77 -11.00 29.86
C ASN A 515 -24.85 -9.90 30.94
N ILE A 516 -25.36 -8.73 30.58
CA ILE A 516 -26.03 -7.86 31.57
C ILE A 516 -27.53 -8.16 31.51
N ASP A 517 -27.92 -9.32 32.04
CA ASP A 517 -29.32 -9.71 32.22
C ASP A 517 -30.22 -9.49 30.98
N GLY A 518 -29.72 -9.71 29.75
CA GLY A 518 -30.44 -9.46 28.49
C GLY A 518 -30.65 -7.98 28.08
N GLN A 519 -29.87 -7.04 28.64
CA GLN A 519 -29.93 -5.61 28.31
C GLN A 519 -28.97 -5.24 27.16
N THR A 520 -29.47 -5.25 25.93
CA THR A 520 -28.70 -4.87 24.73
C THR A 520 -28.52 -3.34 24.59
N PRO A 521 -27.64 -2.83 23.70
CA PRO A 521 -27.59 -1.39 23.42
C PRO A 521 -28.92 -0.84 22.91
N LEU A 522 -29.67 -1.65 22.15
CA LEU A 522 -31.00 -1.29 21.69
C LEU A 522 -31.99 -1.18 22.87
N TRP A 523 -31.89 -2.10 23.84
CA TRP A 523 -32.65 -2.04 25.10
C TRP A 523 -32.37 -0.74 25.86
N LEU A 524 -31.09 -0.36 26.00
CA LEU A 524 -30.68 0.86 26.71
C LEU A 524 -31.14 2.13 25.98
N ALA A 525 -30.98 2.17 24.65
CA ALA A 525 -31.39 3.30 23.83
C ALA A 525 -32.92 3.49 23.86
N ALA A 526 -33.68 2.38 23.82
CA ALA A 526 -35.13 2.41 23.90
C ALA A 526 -35.63 2.85 25.29
N ALA A 527 -35.03 2.36 26.38
CA ALA A 527 -35.38 2.77 27.74
C ALA A 527 -35.10 4.27 28.02
N LYS A 528 -34.10 4.85 27.35
CA LYS A 528 -33.65 6.24 27.56
C LYS A 528 -34.21 7.26 26.57
N GLY A 529 -35.05 6.85 25.61
CA GLY A 529 -35.65 7.79 24.67
C GLY A 529 -34.70 8.24 23.54
N HIS A 530 -33.63 7.49 23.26
CA HIS A 530 -32.59 7.89 22.30
C HIS A 530 -32.88 7.43 20.87
N GLU A 531 -33.87 8.08 20.26
CA GLU A 531 -34.41 7.78 18.93
C GLU A 531 -33.35 7.60 17.82
N ALA A 532 -32.40 8.54 17.67
CA ALA A 532 -31.39 8.46 16.61
C ALA A 532 -30.45 7.24 16.76
N ILE A 533 -30.18 6.81 17.99
CA ILE A 533 -29.35 5.63 18.29
C ILE A 533 -30.17 4.35 18.02
N VAL A 534 -31.45 4.35 18.38
CA VAL A 534 -32.37 3.25 18.03
C VAL A 534 -32.43 3.07 16.50
N ARG A 535 -32.55 4.15 15.72
CA ARG A 535 -32.52 4.10 14.24
C ARG A 535 -31.25 3.44 13.71
N LEU A 536 -30.09 3.85 14.21
CA LEU A 536 -28.80 3.33 13.79
C LEU A 536 -28.66 1.83 14.12
N LEU A 537 -28.99 1.44 15.35
CA LEU A 537 -28.87 0.04 15.78
C LEU A 537 -29.79 -0.90 15.00
N ILE A 538 -31.01 -0.47 14.68
CA ILE A 538 -31.94 -1.23 13.83
C ILE A 538 -31.40 -1.35 12.39
N LYS A 539 -30.81 -0.27 11.85
CA LYS A 539 -30.20 -0.26 10.51
C LYS A 539 -29.06 -1.28 10.40
N GLU A 540 -28.24 -1.39 11.44
CA GLU A 540 -27.11 -2.33 11.52
C GLU A 540 -27.52 -3.76 11.95
N GLY A 541 -28.82 -4.04 12.05
CA GLY A 541 -29.32 -5.41 12.25
C GLY A 541 -29.41 -5.87 13.72
N ALA A 542 -29.50 -4.97 14.69
CA ALA A 542 -29.72 -5.33 16.09
C ALA A 542 -31.05 -6.11 16.28
N ASP A 543 -31.00 -7.21 17.02
CA ASP A 543 -32.19 -8.01 17.36
C ASP A 543 -33.09 -7.25 18.34
N ILE A 544 -34.32 -6.99 17.91
CA ILE A 544 -35.34 -6.21 18.62
C ILE A 544 -36.12 -7.06 19.65
N HIS A 545 -35.96 -8.38 19.64
CA HIS A 545 -36.74 -9.32 20.45
C HIS A 545 -36.02 -9.79 21.71
N ILE A 546 -34.76 -9.39 21.91
CA ILE A 546 -33.99 -9.80 23.09
C ILE A 546 -34.66 -9.26 24.35
N LYS A 547 -34.98 -10.20 25.27
CA LYS A 547 -35.63 -9.93 26.55
C LYS A 547 -34.59 -9.80 27.65
N ASP A 548 -34.83 -8.87 28.58
CA ASP A 548 -34.07 -8.85 29.82
C ASP A 548 -34.52 -9.94 30.81
N LYS A 549 -33.84 -10.06 31.96
CA LYS A 549 -34.19 -11.01 33.04
C LYS A 549 -35.61 -10.88 33.60
N HIS A 550 -36.32 -9.80 33.27
CA HIS A 550 -37.70 -9.55 33.66
C HIS A 550 -38.68 -9.78 32.49
N GLY A 551 -38.21 -10.37 31.39
CA GLY A 551 -39.01 -10.64 30.19
C GLY A 551 -39.24 -9.40 29.30
N ARG A 552 -38.59 -8.26 29.57
CA ARG A 552 -38.91 -6.99 28.91
C ARG A 552 -38.10 -6.81 27.63
N THR A 553 -38.80 -6.57 26.52
CA THR A 553 -38.21 -6.21 25.22
C THR A 553 -37.94 -4.69 25.13
N PRO A 554 -37.09 -4.23 24.21
CA PRO A 554 -36.93 -2.81 23.89
C PRO A 554 -38.26 -2.09 23.60
N LEU A 555 -39.21 -2.78 22.95
CA LEU A 555 -40.55 -2.26 22.65
C LEU A 555 -41.36 -2.00 23.92
N LEU A 556 -41.34 -2.96 24.86
CA LEU A 556 -42.05 -2.84 26.13
C LEU A 556 -41.54 -1.65 26.95
N LEU A 557 -40.23 -1.40 26.93
CA LEU A 557 -39.64 -0.26 27.63
C LEU A 557 -40.03 1.08 27.02
N ALA A 558 -40.06 1.17 25.68
CA ALA A 558 -40.51 2.38 25.00
C ALA A 558 -41.98 2.67 25.31
N ALA A 559 -42.84 1.65 25.36
CA ALA A 559 -44.24 1.78 25.76
C ALA A 559 -44.39 2.23 27.23
N MET A 560 -43.67 1.57 28.16
CA MET A 560 -43.68 1.91 29.58
C MET A 560 -43.21 3.34 29.89
N LYS A 561 -42.37 3.91 29.02
CA LYS A 561 -41.77 5.23 29.19
C LYS A 561 -42.40 6.31 28.31
N GLY A 562 -43.40 5.97 27.49
CA GLY A 562 -44.10 6.91 26.61
C GLY A 562 -43.25 7.42 25.45
N HIS A 563 -42.21 6.68 25.03
CA HIS A 563 -41.32 7.08 23.93
C HIS A 563 -41.92 6.76 22.58
N GLU A 564 -42.95 7.51 22.19
CA GLU A 564 -43.77 7.28 20.98
C GLU A 564 -42.93 7.13 19.70
N ALA A 565 -41.94 8.00 19.49
CA ALA A 565 -41.08 7.95 18.29
C ALA A 565 -40.19 6.69 18.24
N ILE A 566 -39.77 6.17 19.40
CA ILE A 566 -39.02 4.91 19.47
C ILE A 566 -39.94 3.71 19.32
N LEU A 567 -41.16 3.80 19.83
CA LEU A 567 -42.20 2.80 19.59
C LEU A 567 -42.42 2.67 18.08
N GLN A 568 -42.60 3.79 17.39
CA GLN A 568 -42.74 3.84 15.92
C GLN A 568 -41.52 3.23 15.21
N LEU A 569 -40.31 3.40 15.73
CA LEU A 569 -39.09 2.84 15.16
C LEU A 569 -38.91 1.35 15.38
N LEU A 570 -39.19 0.86 16.58
CA LEU A 570 -39.10 -0.56 16.90
C LEU A 570 -40.23 -1.36 16.22
N LEU A 571 -41.34 -0.68 15.89
CA LEU A 571 -42.46 -1.25 15.15
C LEU A 571 -42.27 -1.23 13.62
N ASN A 572 -41.46 -0.31 13.06
CA ASN A 572 -41.23 -0.21 11.60
C ASN A 572 -39.73 -0.20 11.22
N LYS A 573 -39.33 -1.08 10.29
CA LYS A 573 -38.24 -0.74 9.36
C LYS A 573 -38.80 0.18 8.26
N GLY A 574 -38.68 1.50 8.44
CA GLY A 574 -38.72 2.50 7.35
C GLY A 574 -40.03 3.29 7.13
N ALA A 575 -40.02 4.53 7.61
CA ALA A 575 -40.72 5.77 7.22
C ALA A 575 -42.17 5.82 6.66
N ASP A 576 -42.94 6.69 7.36
CA ASP A 576 -43.95 7.66 6.92
C ASP A 576 -45.47 7.38 6.94
N THR A 577 -46.13 8.31 7.64
CA THR A 577 -47.56 8.67 7.72
C THR A 577 -48.55 7.82 8.53
N ARG A 578 -49.36 8.57 9.28
CA ARG A 578 -50.33 8.17 10.31
C ARG A 578 -51.35 7.14 9.83
N MET A 579 -51.63 6.19 10.72
CA MET A 579 -52.80 5.29 10.77
C MET A 579 -52.87 4.10 9.80
N SER A 580 -51.94 3.89 8.85
CA SER A 580 -51.95 2.68 8.01
C SER A 580 -50.96 1.59 8.42
N ALA A 581 -49.89 1.92 9.17
CA ALA A 581 -48.77 1.00 9.41
C ALA A 581 -48.98 -0.08 10.49
N VAL A 582 -49.87 0.12 11.46
CA VAL A 582 -50.11 -0.88 12.54
C VAL A 582 -51.04 -2.00 12.09
N ARG A 583 -52.00 -1.70 11.19
CA ARG A 583 -52.89 -2.71 10.57
C ARG A 583 -52.10 -3.77 9.79
N GLU A 584 -51.04 -3.37 9.10
CA GLU A 584 -50.20 -4.30 8.32
C GLU A 584 -49.24 -5.13 9.18
N LEU A 585 -48.94 -4.71 10.43
CA LEU A 585 -48.06 -5.45 11.36
C LEU A 585 -48.75 -6.63 12.04
N LEU A 586 -50.08 -6.60 12.16
CA LEU A 586 -50.84 -7.70 12.75
C LEU A 586 -51.15 -8.77 11.71
N ASP A 587 -51.29 -8.39 10.43
CA ASP A 587 -51.24 -9.31 9.29
C ASP A 587 -49.87 -10.00 9.16
N LYS A 588 -48.82 -9.49 9.83
CA LYS A 588 -47.43 -10.00 9.80
C LYS A 588 -46.90 -10.54 11.14
N GLY A 589 -47.75 -10.69 12.16
CA GLY A 589 -47.45 -11.52 13.36
C GLY A 589 -46.79 -10.83 14.56
N ALA A 590 -46.96 -9.52 14.76
CA ALA A 590 -46.56 -8.87 16.01
C ALA A 590 -47.38 -9.39 17.21
N ASP A 591 -46.72 -9.85 18.28
CA ASP A 591 -47.37 -10.40 19.47
C ASP A 591 -47.91 -9.27 20.38
N THR A 592 -49.21 -9.01 20.28
CA THR A 592 -49.95 -8.05 21.13
C THR A 592 -50.06 -8.49 22.58
N GLU A 593 -49.80 -9.77 22.85
CA GLU A 593 -49.85 -10.40 24.17
C GLU A 593 -48.46 -10.61 24.77
N ALA A 594 -47.43 -9.99 24.18
CA ALA A 594 -46.06 -10.07 24.67
C ALA A 594 -45.96 -9.52 26.10
N ALA A 595 -46.09 -10.42 27.08
CA ALA A 595 -46.11 -10.08 28.49
C ALA A 595 -44.68 -9.98 29.05
N ASP A 596 -44.45 -9.01 29.95
CA ASP A 596 -43.41 -9.22 30.97
C ASP A 596 -43.86 -10.31 31.94
N SER A 597 -43.11 -10.60 33.00
CA SER A 597 -43.49 -11.63 33.97
C SER A 597 -44.91 -11.46 34.57
N TYR A 598 -45.58 -10.32 34.35
CA TYR A 598 -46.90 -10.03 34.91
C TYR A 598 -47.89 -9.28 34.00
N ARG A 599 -47.51 -8.56 32.92
CA ARG A 599 -48.38 -7.57 32.25
C ARG A 599 -48.26 -7.52 30.72
N THR A 600 -49.38 -7.26 30.04
CA THR A 600 -49.45 -7.04 28.59
C THR A 600 -49.16 -5.58 28.19
N PRO A 601 -48.82 -5.30 26.92
CA PRO A 601 -48.66 -3.95 26.39
C PRO A 601 -49.90 -3.06 26.63
N LEU A 602 -51.11 -3.63 26.51
CA LEU A 602 -52.37 -2.93 26.73
C LEU A 602 -52.52 -2.47 28.20
N MET A 603 -52.16 -3.31 29.17
CA MET A 603 -52.18 -2.94 30.59
C MET A 603 -51.20 -1.83 30.93
N LEU A 604 -50.04 -1.81 30.28
CA LEU A 604 -49.01 -0.80 30.51
C LEU A 604 -49.39 0.54 29.86
N ALA A 605 -49.97 0.51 28.67
CA ALA A 605 -50.56 1.69 28.04
C ALA A 605 -51.71 2.26 28.88
N ALA A 606 -52.56 1.39 29.43
CA ALA A 606 -53.67 1.78 30.28
C ALA A 606 -53.23 2.39 31.62
N ARG A 607 -52.12 1.89 32.18
CA ARG A 607 -51.48 2.45 33.39
C ARG A 607 -50.73 3.76 33.15
N GLY A 608 -50.40 4.09 31.90
CA GLY A 608 -49.57 5.24 31.53
C GLY A 608 -50.35 6.44 30.97
N ASP A 609 -51.68 6.45 31.09
CA ASP A 609 -52.61 7.44 30.51
C ASP A 609 -52.49 7.63 28.99
N ASN A 610 -52.05 6.59 28.27
CA ASN A 610 -51.79 6.70 26.84
C ASN A 610 -53.00 6.25 26.02
N ALA A 611 -54.08 7.05 26.03
CA ALA A 611 -55.33 6.73 25.34
C ALA A 611 -55.14 6.39 23.85
N SER A 612 -54.27 7.10 23.13
CA SER A 612 -53.96 6.81 21.73
C SER A 612 -53.36 5.41 21.52
N ILE A 613 -52.53 4.94 22.46
CA ILE A 613 -51.90 3.61 22.39
C ILE A 613 -52.89 2.53 22.82
N VAL A 614 -53.73 2.81 23.82
CA VAL A 614 -54.81 1.91 24.26
C VAL A 614 -55.78 1.66 23.11
N GLN A 615 -56.22 2.72 22.42
CA GLN A 615 -57.14 2.61 21.29
C GLN A 615 -56.53 1.74 20.19
N LEU A 616 -55.26 2.00 19.88
CA LEU A 616 -54.51 1.31 18.85
C LEU A 616 -54.30 -0.18 19.15
N LEU A 617 -54.08 -0.56 20.41
CA LEU A 617 -53.91 -1.97 20.80
C LEU A 617 -55.26 -2.72 20.77
N LEU A 618 -56.36 -2.08 21.19
CA LEU A 618 -57.71 -2.67 21.21
C LEU A 618 -58.28 -2.90 19.81
N GLU A 619 -58.07 -1.98 18.87
CA GLU A 619 -58.51 -2.11 17.48
C GLU A 619 -57.85 -3.30 16.74
N ASN A 620 -56.90 -3.95 17.40
CA ASN A 620 -55.97 -4.91 16.84
C ASN A 620 -55.86 -6.20 17.67
N GLY A 621 -56.91 -6.51 18.43
CA GLY A 621 -57.08 -7.82 19.07
C GLY A 621 -56.31 -8.02 20.36
N ALA A 622 -55.70 -6.98 20.94
CA ALA A 622 -55.19 -7.06 22.31
C ALA A 622 -56.36 -7.39 23.25
N ASP A 623 -56.18 -8.39 24.11
CA ASP A 623 -57.25 -8.84 25.00
C ASP A 623 -57.58 -7.76 26.03
N ILE A 624 -58.73 -7.11 25.85
CA ILE A 624 -59.24 -6.06 26.74
C ILE A 624 -59.51 -6.57 28.16
N MET A 625 -59.70 -7.88 28.31
CA MET A 625 -59.93 -8.56 29.57
C MET A 625 -58.69 -9.29 30.08
N ALA A 626 -57.53 -9.14 29.41
CA ALA A 626 -56.29 -9.76 29.82
C ALA A 626 -56.07 -9.48 31.31
N LYS A 627 -55.75 -10.52 32.07
CA LYS A 627 -55.50 -10.41 33.51
C LYS A 627 -54.02 -10.58 33.79
N ASP A 628 -53.51 -9.68 34.61
CA ASP A 628 -52.13 -9.74 35.03
C ASP A 628 -51.92 -10.92 36.00
N SER A 629 -50.81 -11.65 35.87
CA SER A 629 -50.60 -12.90 36.63
C SER A 629 -50.36 -12.70 38.14
N LYS A 630 -50.22 -11.46 38.62
CA LYS A 630 -49.90 -11.13 40.01
C LYS A 630 -51.11 -10.67 40.82
N HIS A 631 -51.97 -9.89 40.20
CA HIS A 631 -53.08 -9.19 40.86
C HIS A 631 -54.39 -9.32 40.08
N ASN A 632 -54.44 -10.20 39.08
CA ASN A 632 -55.60 -10.43 38.22
C ASN A 632 -56.19 -9.14 37.60
N GLN A 633 -55.42 -8.04 37.55
CA GLN A 633 -55.95 -6.74 37.12
C GLN A 633 -56.10 -6.70 35.61
N THR A 634 -57.23 -6.15 35.15
CA THR A 634 -57.48 -5.84 33.76
C THR A 634 -56.85 -4.49 33.37
N PRO A 635 -56.69 -4.20 32.07
CA PRO A 635 -56.39 -2.85 31.60
C PRO A 635 -57.31 -1.78 32.19
N LEU A 636 -58.61 -2.08 32.35
CA LEU A 636 -59.60 -1.17 32.93
C LEU A 636 -59.32 -0.88 34.40
N SER A 637 -59.11 -1.90 35.24
CA SER A 637 -58.85 -1.68 36.66
C SER A 637 -57.51 -0.98 36.91
N ARG A 638 -56.53 -1.16 36.01
CA ARG A 638 -55.26 -0.40 36.02
C ARG A 638 -55.42 1.07 35.69
N ALA A 639 -56.26 1.41 34.70
CA ALA A 639 -56.56 2.79 34.35
C ALA A 639 -57.37 3.48 35.46
N ALA A 640 -58.33 2.75 36.06
CA ALA A 640 -59.15 3.22 37.17
C ALA A 640 -58.32 3.44 38.46
N ASP A 641 -57.44 2.50 38.84
CA ASP A 641 -56.50 2.63 39.97
C ASP A 641 -55.64 3.92 39.87
N ARG A 642 -55.36 4.36 38.66
CA ARG A 642 -54.52 5.53 38.38
C ARG A 642 -55.30 6.81 38.10
N GLY A 643 -56.62 6.76 38.04
CA GLY A 643 -57.47 7.91 37.73
C GLY A 643 -57.35 8.41 36.28
N HIS A 644 -56.98 7.53 35.34
CA HIS A 644 -56.80 7.87 33.92
C HIS A 644 -58.14 7.92 33.18
N GLU A 645 -58.88 9.01 33.39
CA GLU A 645 -60.26 9.17 32.91
C GLU A 645 -60.41 8.97 31.39
N ALA A 646 -59.47 9.47 30.58
CA ALA A 646 -59.52 9.32 29.12
C ALA A 646 -59.37 7.86 28.68
N VAL A 647 -58.46 7.11 29.33
CA VAL A 647 -58.26 5.69 29.08
C VAL A 647 -59.43 4.86 29.60
N VAL A 648 -59.97 5.19 30.78
CA VAL A 648 -61.14 4.50 31.34
C VAL A 648 -62.34 4.66 30.41
N ARG A 649 -62.65 5.87 29.95
CA ARG A 649 -63.73 6.09 28.97
C ARG A 649 -63.52 5.25 27.71
N LEU A 650 -62.31 5.28 27.16
CA LEU A 650 -61.97 4.54 25.95
C LEU A 650 -62.09 3.02 26.12
N LEU A 651 -61.70 2.46 27.27
CA LEU A 651 -61.84 1.03 27.56
C LEU A 651 -63.31 0.64 27.74
N LEU A 652 -64.11 1.48 28.40
CA LEU A 652 -65.56 1.28 28.55
C LEU A 652 -66.31 1.38 27.22
N GLU A 653 -65.90 2.31 26.34
CA GLU A 653 -66.41 2.43 24.97
C GLU A 653 -66.08 1.20 24.09
N LYS A 654 -65.11 0.38 24.51
CA LYS A 654 -64.69 -0.85 23.84
C LYS A 654 -65.15 -2.12 24.58
N ASP A 655 -66.22 -2.00 25.37
CA ASP A 655 -66.87 -3.09 26.12
C ASP A 655 -65.98 -3.77 27.18
N ALA A 656 -65.04 -3.04 27.80
CA ALA A 656 -64.35 -3.54 29.00
C ALA A 656 -65.34 -3.81 30.14
N ASP A 657 -65.22 -4.95 30.80
CA ASP A 657 -66.14 -5.37 31.85
C ASP A 657 -65.90 -4.54 33.12
N LEU A 658 -66.90 -3.72 33.46
CA LEU A 658 -66.93 -2.85 34.64
C LEU A 658 -66.82 -3.65 35.95
N GLU A 659 -67.32 -4.88 35.95
CA GLU A 659 -67.40 -5.75 37.13
C GLU A 659 -66.32 -6.85 37.09
N ALA A 660 -65.33 -6.72 36.21
CA ALA A 660 -64.26 -7.71 36.07
C ALA A 660 -63.52 -7.87 37.41
N GLU A 661 -63.62 -9.06 38.02
CA GLU A 661 -62.92 -9.38 39.26
C GLU A 661 -61.39 -9.27 39.07
N SER A 662 -60.79 -8.30 39.75
CA SER A 662 -59.34 -8.12 39.90
C SER A 662 -58.83 -8.67 41.23
#